data_AF-A0A955VGC1-F1
#
_entry.id   AF-A0A955VGC1-F1
#
_cell.length_a   1.000
_cell.length_b   1.000
_cell.length_c   1.000
_cell.angle_alpha   90.00
_cell.angle_beta   90.00
_cell.angle_gamma   90.00
#
_symmetry.space_group_name_H-M   'P 1'
#
loop_
_entity.id
_entity.type
_entity.pdbx_description
1 polymer ?
#
loop_
_entity_poly.entity_id
_entity_poly.type
_entity_poly.pdbx_seq_one_letter_code
_entity_poly.pdbx_strand_id
1 'polypeptide(L)'
;DRNLPEIAARRVLRRKSEAARQQLEHSWNETEKIRNEVFQILLTPNADRSVFRKVYPFSPALLETLVAVSGLLQRERTALKVMLQLLVDQRDTLELGQIVPVGDLFDVISKGDEPFDEVMRIHFENAKRLYLQKLQPMLEKERGLTAEQAAALPYNDARARAYRADDRLLKTLLLAALVPQVDVLRGLNSERLAALNHGNITSPIPGRERQEVLRRIKTWASQVGEIKVGDEVDPTISLQLSGVDTATILENARVADNQGNRRRKIRELLFEQLGIEQRDEMFQEHELLWRGTRRPFQVIFGNVRELTTESLATKSGVRKAILDFPLDDPGFSPSDDLARLDTFRGGEKPARSLVWLPSFLSLSAQRDLGTLVVLDEILKSDDTFRRHASHLSAIDQQQARELLKNQRSQLRQRTIQILEGAYGAAMPLPGSVDESHTPAEHFQSLDPSFTPQPPVGATLRHAFEHLLDQMLGAQFPAHPRFGSELKTSALRKVQEEVARAAQAQDGRIPIDKPMRPLMNEIAVPLQLGEMGETHFVLGRHWYTHLNRHSEGELTVGKLRAALDLPSPMGLPANAQNLIIQLYADQTNRSFYMHGGAYSPKLEDLPDELELREQKLPSEAAWAEAIQRAGKVFGIAVSPLRNATNSSQLARALAELAGKAVDDCQAVCDRLEGVSNDFGVATNDSSRLATANAVLSLVRGLSSPSAEPVEVLAGASVATSLEAMGASYRKASSMRGALERTKWEVLASV
;
A
#
# COMPACT_ATOMS: atom_id res chain seq x y z
N ASP A 1 -49.22 2.53 -35.91
CA ASP A 1 -48.63 2.26 -34.58
C ASP A 1 -49.15 3.10 -33.40
N ARG A 2 -49.45 4.40 -33.56
CA ARG A 2 -49.95 5.27 -32.46
C ARG A 2 -51.22 4.81 -31.72
N ASN A 3 -51.93 3.79 -32.21
CA ASN A 3 -53.13 3.23 -31.58
C ASN A 3 -53.00 1.75 -31.21
N LEU A 4 -51.77 1.20 -31.16
CA LEU A 4 -51.55 -0.21 -30.84
C LEU A 4 -52.16 -0.63 -29.49
N PRO A 5 -52.05 0.15 -28.38
CA PRO A 5 -52.67 -0.22 -27.11
C PRO A 5 -54.19 -0.43 -27.19
N GLU A 6 -54.92 0.47 -27.87
CA GLU A 6 -56.37 0.33 -28.05
C GLU A 6 -56.75 -0.84 -28.95
N ILE A 7 -55.98 -1.05 -30.03
CA ILE A 7 -56.23 -2.16 -30.95
C ILE A 7 -55.95 -3.50 -30.26
N ALA A 8 -54.85 -3.60 -29.51
CA ALA A 8 -54.49 -4.78 -28.73
C ALA A 8 -55.56 -5.10 -27.67
N ALA A 9 -56.01 -4.09 -26.93
CA ALA A 9 -57.08 -4.23 -25.93
C ALA A 9 -58.38 -4.80 -26.52
N ARG A 10 -58.74 -4.40 -27.74
CA ARG A 10 -59.98 -4.83 -28.42
C ARG A 10 -59.85 -6.16 -29.14
N ARG A 11 -58.70 -6.45 -29.76
CA ARG A 11 -58.52 -7.60 -30.66
C ARG A 11 -57.83 -8.80 -30.03
N VAL A 12 -56.89 -8.58 -29.11
CA VAL A 12 -56.06 -9.64 -28.52
C VAL A 12 -56.44 -9.85 -27.05
N LEU A 13 -56.56 -8.77 -26.28
CA LEU A 13 -56.81 -8.80 -24.83
C LEU A 13 -58.30 -8.65 -24.48
N ARG A 14 -59.19 -9.03 -25.40
CA ARG A 14 -60.63 -8.95 -25.15
C ARG A 14 -61.02 -9.90 -24.03
N ARG A 15 -61.59 -9.33 -22.97
CA ARG A 15 -62.04 -10.07 -21.78
C ARG A 15 -63.23 -10.97 -22.14
N LYS A 16 -63.18 -12.23 -21.68
CA LYS A 16 -64.19 -13.25 -22.03
C LYS A 16 -65.53 -13.03 -21.32
N SER A 17 -65.51 -12.52 -20.08
CA SER A 17 -66.70 -12.29 -19.26
C SER A 17 -66.48 -11.15 -18.28
N GLU A 18 -67.56 -10.68 -17.65
CA GLU A 18 -67.51 -9.66 -16.61
C GLU A 18 -66.78 -10.16 -15.35
N ALA A 19 -66.96 -11.43 -14.99
CA ALA A 19 -66.19 -12.06 -13.90
C ALA A 19 -64.68 -12.07 -14.19
N ALA A 20 -64.29 -12.39 -15.43
CA ALA A 20 -62.88 -12.33 -15.84
C ALA A 20 -62.34 -10.90 -15.83
N ARG A 21 -63.17 -9.89 -16.17
CA ARG A 21 -62.80 -8.47 -16.04
C ARG A 21 -62.49 -8.12 -14.59
N GLN A 22 -63.35 -8.51 -13.65
CA GLN A 22 -63.15 -8.22 -12.22
C GLN A 22 -61.92 -8.92 -11.65
N GLN A 23 -61.66 -10.17 -12.04
CA GLN A 23 -60.44 -10.90 -11.65
C GLN A 23 -59.18 -10.19 -12.17
N LEU A 24 -59.16 -9.78 -13.44
CA LEU A 24 -58.05 -9.02 -14.01
C LEU A 24 -57.85 -7.66 -13.33
N GLU A 25 -58.93 -6.99 -12.94
CA GLU A 25 -58.83 -5.72 -12.19
C GLU A 25 -58.26 -5.92 -10.79
N HIS A 26 -58.67 -6.98 -10.10
CA HIS A 26 -58.11 -7.33 -8.80
C HIS A 26 -56.61 -7.63 -8.90
N SER A 27 -56.21 -8.48 -9.85
CA SER A 27 -54.79 -8.80 -10.06
C SER A 27 -53.96 -7.60 -10.51
N TRP A 28 -54.52 -6.71 -11.34
CA TRP A 28 -53.88 -5.46 -11.71
C TRP A 28 -53.59 -4.57 -10.48
N ASN A 29 -54.53 -4.48 -9.53
CA ASN A 29 -54.34 -3.70 -8.31
C ASN A 29 -53.19 -4.25 -7.45
N GLU A 30 -52.93 -5.55 -7.48
CA GLU A 30 -51.76 -6.15 -6.83
C GLU A 30 -50.48 -5.88 -7.62
N THR A 31 -50.51 -5.96 -8.95
CA THR A 31 -49.38 -5.60 -9.83
C THR A 31 -49.00 -4.12 -9.70
N GLU A 32 -49.96 -3.21 -9.47
CA GLU A 32 -49.70 -1.78 -9.26
C GLU A 32 -48.92 -1.49 -7.96
N LYS A 33 -48.87 -2.45 -7.02
CA LYS A 33 -48.10 -2.35 -5.77
C LYS A 33 -46.63 -2.75 -5.93
N ILE A 34 -46.17 -3.09 -7.15
CA ILE A 34 -44.73 -3.28 -7.42
C ILE A 34 -43.97 -2.01 -7.04
N ARG A 35 -42.72 -2.16 -6.62
CA ARG A 35 -41.82 -1.05 -6.29
C ARG A 35 -41.87 0.05 -7.36
N ASN A 36 -42.04 1.30 -6.93
CA ASN A 36 -42.27 2.42 -7.84
C ASN A 36 -41.16 2.55 -8.88
N GLU A 37 -39.90 2.38 -8.48
CA GLU A 37 -38.75 2.38 -9.41
C GLU A 37 -38.91 1.40 -10.58
N VAL A 38 -39.28 0.15 -10.29
CA VAL A 38 -39.51 -0.91 -11.29
C VAL A 38 -40.73 -0.59 -12.15
N PHE A 39 -41.81 -0.11 -11.53
CA PHE A 39 -43.04 0.25 -12.22
C PHE A 39 -42.81 1.40 -13.21
N GLN A 40 -42.02 2.42 -12.86
CA GLN A 40 -41.68 3.53 -13.76
C GLN A 40 -40.87 3.07 -14.98
N ILE A 41 -39.94 2.12 -14.79
CA ILE A 41 -39.16 1.54 -15.91
C ILE A 41 -40.07 0.80 -16.89
N LEU A 42 -41.02 0.01 -16.38
CA LEU A 42 -41.98 -0.73 -17.21
C LEU A 42 -43.01 0.18 -17.89
N LEU A 43 -43.35 1.30 -17.26
CA LEU A 43 -44.33 2.27 -17.75
C LEU A 43 -43.82 3.11 -18.92
N THR A 44 -42.51 3.42 -18.97
CA THR A 44 -41.87 4.36 -19.91
C THR A 44 -42.34 5.81 -19.75
N PRO A 45 -41.56 6.81 -20.23
CA PRO A 45 -41.98 8.22 -20.16
C PRO A 45 -43.19 8.56 -21.05
N ASN A 46 -43.50 7.71 -22.03
CA ASN A 46 -44.48 7.99 -23.09
C ASN A 46 -45.85 7.35 -22.84
N ALA A 47 -46.03 6.59 -21.75
CA ALA A 47 -47.29 5.98 -21.40
C ALA A 47 -47.70 6.29 -19.95
N ASP A 48 -49.01 6.30 -19.71
CA ASP A 48 -49.57 6.48 -18.38
C ASP A 48 -50.09 5.15 -17.81
N ARG A 49 -50.45 5.16 -16.52
CA ARG A 49 -50.97 3.96 -15.84
C ARG A 49 -52.21 3.39 -16.52
N SER A 50 -53.01 4.24 -17.15
CA SER A 50 -54.22 3.82 -17.85
C SER A 50 -53.87 3.00 -19.10
N VAL A 51 -52.82 3.37 -19.82
CA VAL A 51 -52.31 2.62 -20.97
C VAL A 51 -51.80 1.26 -20.51
N PHE A 52 -50.96 1.19 -19.47
CA PHE A 52 -50.46 -0.08 -18.95
C PHE A 52 -51.61 -1.00 -18.51
N ARG A 53 -52.57 -0.49 -17.74
CA ARG A 53 -53.77 -1.25 -17.35
C ARG A 53 -54.55 -1.80 -18.54
N LYS A 54 -54.61 -1.08 -19.66
CA LYS A 54 -55.32 -1.53 -20.88
C LYS A 54 -54.61 -2.68 -21.58
N VAL A 55 -53.27 -2.73 -21.53
CA VAL A 55 -52.45 -3.71 -22.26
C VAL A 55 -51.91 -4.84 -21.38
N TYR A 56 -52.25 -4.85 -20.09
CA TYR A 56 -51.96 -5.96 -19.18
C TYR A 56 -52.35 -7.33 -19.80
N PRO A 57 -51.47 -8.35 -19.82
CA PRO A 57 -50.23 -8.52 -19.04
C PRO A 57 -48.94 -7.96 -19.67
N PHE A 58 -49.03 -7.20 -20.75
CA PHE A 58 -47.86 -6.60 -21.40
C PHE A 58 -47.52 -5.23 -20.79
N SER A 59 -46.24 -4.94 -20.62
CA SER A 59 -45.78 -3.61 -20.22
C SER A 59 -45.67 -2.65 -21.41
N PRO A 60 -45.88 -1.33 -21.22
CA PRO A 60 -45.57 -0.33 -22.23
C PRO A 60 -44.14 -0.44 -22.77
N ALA A 61 -43.16 -0.75 -21.91
CA ALA A 61 -41.79 -1.08 -22.27
C ALA A 61 -41.70 -2.22 -23.32
N LEU A 62 -42.44 -3.30 -23.11
CA LEU A 62 -42.52 -4.43 -24.05
C LEU A 62 -43.19 -4.00 -25.35
N LEU A 63 -44.26 -3.19 -25.29
CA LEU A 63 -44.95 -2.69 -26.48
C LEU A 63 -44.06 -1.77 -27.33
N GLU A 64 -43.31 -0.85 -26.72
CA GLU A 64 -42.37 0.02 -27.45
C GLU A 64 -41.29 -0.80 -28.14
N THR A 65 -40.70 -1.77 -27.43
CA THR A 65 -39.73 -2.72 -27.99
C THR A 65 -40.33 -3.50 -29.15
N LEU A 66 -41.53 -4.03 -28.96
CA LEU A 66 -42.24 -4.80 -29.96
C LEU A 66 -42.52 -4.01 -31.23
N VAL A 67 -42.98 -2.75 -31.10
CA VAL A 67 -43.22 -1.88 -32.26
C VAL A 67 -41.93 -1.70 -33.03
N ALA A 68 -40.83 -1.38 -32.35
CA ALA A 68 -39.54 -1.18 -32.99
C ALA A 68 -39.05 -2.45 -33.70
N VAL A 69 -39.13 -3.62 -33.07
CA VAL A 69 -38.67 -4.87 -33.70
C VAL A 69 -39.62 -5.31 -34.82
N SER A 70 -40.93 -5.17 -34.66
CA SER A 70 -41.89 -5.52 -35.72
C SER A 70 -41.73 -4.65 -36.96
N GLY A 71 -41.30 -3.40 -36.81
CA GLY A 71 -40.96 -2.53 -37.94
C GLY A 71 -39.76 -3.02 -38.76
N LEU A 72 -38.93 -3.92 -38.21
CA LEU A 72 -37.75 -4.48 -38.88
C LEU A 72 -38.04 -5.77 -39.66
N LEU A 73 -39.16 -6.45 -39.40
CA LEU A 73 -39.50 -7.77 -39.92
C LEU A 73 -40.61 -7.69 -41.00
N GLN A 74 -40.59 -8.59 -42.00
CA GLN A 74 -41.78 -9.16 -42.69
C GLN A 74 -43.13 -8.40 -42.62
N ARG A 75 -43.72 -7.92 -43.75
CA ARG A 75 -45.00 -7.15 -43.77
C ARG A 75 -46.15 -7.97 -43.19
N GLU A 76 -46.04 -9.28 -43.23
CA GLU A 76 -47.04 -10.21 -42.72
C GLU A 76 -47.03 -10.32 -41.19
N ARG A 77 -45.99 -9.83 -40.51
CA ARG A 77 -45.76 -9.99 -39.07
C ARG A 77 -46.03 -8.72 -38.28
N THR A 78 -47.31 -8.41 -38.10
CA THR A 78 -47.74 -7.28 -37.26
C THR A 78 -47.43 -7.51 -35.77
N ALA A 79 -47.17 -6.44 -35.01
CA ALA A 79 -47.03 -6.47 -33.55
C ALA A 79 -48.16 -7.28 -32.86
N LEU A 80 -49.40 -7.17 -33.35
CA LEU A 80 -50.54 -7.93 -32.81
C LEU A 80 -50.40 -9.45 -32.93
N LYS A 81 -49.82 -9.95 -34.04
CA LYS A 81 -49.57 -11.39 -34.22
C LYS A 81 -48.52 -11.88 -33.23
N VAL A 82 -47.48 -11.08 -32.99
CA VAL A 82 -46.43 -11.40 -32.01
C VAL A 82 -46.99 -11.39 -30.59
N MET A 83 -47.82 -10.41 -30.22
CA MET A 83 -48.53 -10.40 -28.93
C MET A 83 -49.40 -11.65 -28.75
N LEU A 84 -50.15 -12.03 -29.78
CA LEU A 84 -50.96 -13.25 -29.74
C LEU A 84 -50.07 -14.49 -29.55
N GLN A 85 -48.95 -14.59 -30.27
CA GLN A 85 -48.03 -15.71 -30.14
C GLN A 85 -47.45 -15.81 -28.71
N LEU A 86 -47.06 -14.70 -28.08
CA LEU A 86 -46.59 -14.69 -26.68
C LEU A 86 -47.64 -15.26 -25.72
N LEU A 87 -48.92 -14.90 -25.91
CA LEU A 87 -50.01 -15.45 -25.09
C LEU A 87 -50.26 -16.93 -25.39
N VAL A 88 -50.10 -17.36 -26.63
CA VAL A 88 -50.22 -18.78 -27.02
C VAL A 88 -49.09 -19.60 -26.39
N ASP A 89 -47.86 -19.12 -26.46
CA ASP A 89 -46.68 -19.78 -25.92
C ASP A 89 -46.74 -19.88 -24.38
N GLN A 90 -47.41 -18.92 -23.73
CA GLN A 90 -47.57 -18.90 -22.27
C GLN A 90 -48.97 -19.28 -21.79
N ARG A 91 -49.82 -19.85 -22.65
CA ARG A 91 -51.24 -20.12 -22.35
C ARG A 91 -51.45 -21.00 -21.11
N ASP A 92 -50.51 -21.91 -20.87
CA ASP A 92 -50.56 -22.92 -19.80
C ASP A 92 -49.71 -22.51 -18.58
N THR A 93 -49.03 -21.35 -18.63
CA THR A 93 -47.98 -20.98 -17.66
C THR A 93 -48.07 -19.56 -17.12
N LEU A 94 -48.70 -18.62 -17.84
CA LEU A 94 -48.87 -17.24 -17.41
C LEU A 94 -49.98 -17.12 -16.36
N GLU A 95 -49.62 -16.70 -15.15
CA GLU A 95 -50.56 -16.51 -14.05
C GLU A 95 -50.99 -15.05 -13.92
N LEU A 96 -52.18 -14.83 -13.35
CA LEU A 96 -52.65 -13.48 -13.03
C LEU A 96 -51.73 -12.82 -12.01
N GLY A 97 -51.45 -11.53 -12.20
CA GLY A 97 -50.49 -10.75 -11.43
C GLY A 97 -49.09 -10.69 -12.05
N GLN A 98 -48.76 -11.60 -12.97
CA GLN A 98 -47.48 -11.60 -13.69
C GLN A 98 -47.48 -10.61 -14.87
N ILE A 99 -46.28 -10.17 -15.25
CA ILE A 99 -46.02 -9.30 -16.40
C ILE A 99 -45.15 -10.09 -17.38
N VAL A 100 -45.48 -10.02 -18.67
CA VAL A 100 -44.69 -10.70 -19.71
C VAL A 100 -43.30 -10.04 -19.80
N PRO A 101 -42.20 -10.80 -19.61
CA PRO A 101 -40.84 -10.30 -19.72
C PRO A 101 -40.49 -9.82 -21.13
N VAL A 102 -39.68 -8.76 -21.24
CA VAL A 102 -39.22 -8.25 -22.54
C VAL A 102 -38.38 -9.29 -23.29
N GLY A 103 -37.58 -10.09 -22.58
CA GLY A 103 -36.74 -11.14 -23.18
C GLY A 103 -37.51 -12.18 -23.99
N ASP A 104 -38.78 -12.45 -23.65
CA ASP A 104 -39.62 -13.43 -24.36
C ASP A 104 -39.91 -13.02 -25.82
N LEU A 105 -39.78 -11.73 -26.14
CA LEU A 105 -39.90 -11.25 -27.52
C LEU A 105 -38.87 -11.90 -28.44
N PHE A 106 -37.66 -12.16 -27.96
CA PHE A 106 -36.57 -12.67 -28.79
C PHE A 106 -36.90 -14.04 -29.40
N ASP A 107 -37.56 -14.93 -28.66
CA ASP A 107 -37.92 -16.27 -29.14
C ASP A 107 -38.95 -16.22 -30.26
N VAL A 108 -39.96 -15.36 -30.09
CA VAL A 108 -40.98 -15.17 -31.11
C VAL A 108 -40.33 -14.58 -32.35
N ILE A 109 -39.52 -13.54 -32.20
CA ILE A 109 -38.86 -12.86 -33.31
C ILE A 109 -37.89 -13.78 -34.05
N SER A 110 -37.02 -14.51 -33.34
CA SER A 110 -36.00 -15.38 -33.92
C SER A 110 -36.55 -16.55 -34.75
N LYS A 111 -37.74 -17.05 -34.41
CA LYS A 111 -38.42 -18.17 -35.09
C LYS A 111 -39.25 -17.78 -36.32
N GLY A 112 -39.39 -16.49 -36.65
CA GLY A 112 -40.18 -16.06 -37.82
C GLY A 112 -39.37 -15.32 -38.88
N ASP A 113 -40.08 -14.52 -39.69
CA ASP A 113 -39.59 -13.97 -40.96
C ASP A 113 -38.30 -13.13 -40.87
N GLU A 114 -37.51 -13.16 -41.95
CA GLU A 114 -36.23 -12.44 -42.03
C GLU A 114 -36.41 -10.90 -42.14
N PRO A 115 -35.46 -10.10 -41.64
CA PRO A 115 -35.46 -8.65 -41.83
C PRO A 115 -35.46 -8.24 -43.31
N PHE A 116 -36.07 -7.09 -43.64
CA PHE A 116 -36.14 -6.61 -45.02
C PHE A 116 -34.86 -5.96 -45.54
N ASP A 117 -34.08 -5.36 -44.64
CA ASP A 117 -32.85 -4.63 -44.96
C ASP A 117 -31.66 -5.59 -44.82
N GLU A 118 -30.75 -5.58 -45.80
CA GLU A 118 -29.61 -6.51 -45.84
C GLU A 118 -28.65 -6.32 -44.66
N VAL A 119 -28.44 -5.08 -44.22
CA VAL A 119 -27.61 -4.77 -43.04
C VAL A 119 -28.31 -5.28 -41.78
N MET A 120 -29.62 -5.06 -41.66
CA MET A 120 -30.40 -5.60 -40.52
C MET A 120 -30.48 -7.12 -40.50
N ARG A 121 -30.52 -7.77 -41.67
CA ARG A 121 -30.45 -9.23 -41.78
C ARG A 121 -29.13 -9.76 -41.22
N ILE A 122 -28.01 -9.13 -41.59
CA ILE A 122 -26.69 -9.48 -41.06
C ILE A 122 -26.64 -9.29 -39.53
N HIS A 123 -27.14 -8.18 -39.00
CA HIS A 123 -27.20 -7.96 -37.54
C HIS A 123 -28.04 -9.02 -36.82
N PHE A 124 -29.15 -9.42 -37.42
CA PHE A 124 -30.04 -10.44 -36.87
C PHE A 124 -29.43 -11.85 -36.91
N GLU A 125 -28.74 -12.20 -37.99
CA GLU A 125 -27.96 -13.43 -38.09
C GLU A 125 -26.82 -13.46 -37.06
N ASN A 126 -26.12 -12.33 -36.86
CA ASN A 126 -25.09 -12.22 -35.84
C ASN A 126 -25.66 -12.39 -34.43
N ALA A 127 -26.85 -11.86 -34.14
CA ALA A 127 -27.54 -12.08 -32.87
C ALA A 127 -27.93 -13.55 -32.65
N LYS A 128 -28.48 -14.21 -33.69
CA LYS A 128 -28.79 -15.65 -33.65
C LYS A 128 -27.54 -16.49 -33.42
N ARG A 129 -26.46 -16.20 -34.16
CA ARG A 129 -25.18 -16.88 -34.04
C ARG A 129 -24.59 -16.71 -32.65
N LEU A 130 -24.55 -15.48 -32.13
CA LEU A 130 -24.05 -15.18 -30.79
C LEU A 130 -24.86 -15.92 -29.71
N TYR A 131 -26.19 -15.96 -29.84
CA TYR A 131 -27.05 -16.70 -28.91
C TYR A 131 -26.75 -18.20 -28.94
N LEU A 132 -26.83 -18.84 -30.12
CA LEU A 132 -26.72 -20.29 -30.26
C LEU A 132 -25.29 -20.83 -30.04
N GLN A 133 -24.27 -20.07 -30.43
CA GLN A 133 -22.88 -20.54 -30.39
C GLN A 133 -22.13 -20.15 -29.11
N LYS A 134 -22.56 -19.08 -28.40
CA LYS A 134 -21.86 -18.59 -27.21
C LYS A 134 -22.76 -18.50 -25.99
N LEU A 135 -23.84 -17.71 -26.05
CA LEU A 135 -24.64 -17.38 -24.87
C LEU A 135 -25.39 -18.60 -24.31
N GLN A 136 -26.05 -19.38 -25.17
CA GLN A 136 -26.75 -20.59 -24.75
C GLN A 136 -25.77 -21.64 -24.20
N PRO A 137 -24.68 -22.04 -24.91
CA PRO A 137 -23.71 -23.00 -24.36
C PRO A 137 -23.09 -22.56 -23.03
N MET A 138 -22.78 -21.27 -22.87
CA MET A 138 -22.30 -20.71 -21.61
C MET A 138 -23.34 -20.90 -20.49
N LEU A 139 -24.61 -20.56 -20.76
CA LEU A 139 -25.68 -20.70 -19.78
C LEU A 139 -25.93 -22.17 -19.41
N GLU A 140 -25.93 -23.07 -20.39
CA GLU A 140 -26.11 -24.52 -20.17
C GLU A 140 -25.02 -25.09 -19.26
N LYS A 141 -23.76 -24.66 -19.49
CA LYS A 141 -22.63 -25.04 -18.65
C LYS A 141 -22.74 -24.50 -17.23
N GLU A 142 -23.15 -23.24 -17.05
CA GLU A 142 -23.30 -22.61 -15.74
C GLU A 142 -24.45 -23.24 -14.93
N ARG A 143 -25.54 -23.59 -15.60
CA ARG A 143 -26.71 -24.21 -14.97
C ARG A 143 -26.62 -25.73 -14.86
N GLY A 144 -25.66 -26.36 -15.53
CA GLY A 144 -25.56 -27.82 -15.64
C GLY A 144 -26.80 -28.46 -16.26
N LEU A 145 -27.47 -27.73 -17.17
CA LEU A 145 -28.78 -28.08 -17.72
C LEU A 145 -28.89 -27.54 -19.15
N THR A 146 -29.17 -28.41 -20.13
CA THR A 146 -29.35 -27.98 -21.53
C THR A 146 -30.70 -27.26 -21.71
N ALA A 147 -30.82 -26.44 -22.76
CA ALA A 147 -32.08 -25.77 -23.09
C ALA A 147 -33.25 -26.78 -23.26
N GLU A 148 -32.98 -27.91 -23.92
CA GLU A 148 -33.95 -28.99 -24.13
C GLU A 148 -34.36 -29.65 -22.82
N GLN A 149 -33.39 -29.94 -21.94
CA GLN A 149 -33.68 -30.49 -20.61
C GLN A 149 -34.48 -29.51 -19.75
N ALA A 150 -34.14 -28.23 -19.79
CA ALA A 150 -34.88 -27.19 -19.09
C ALA A 150 -36.32 -27.06 -19.59
N ALA A 151 -36.55 -27.22 -20.89
CA ALA A 151 -37.88 -27.19 -21.51
C ALA A 151 -38.72 -28.45 -21.20
N ALA A 152 -38.08 -29.61 -21.01
CA ALA A 152 -38.75 -30.86 -20.66
C ALA A 152 -39.18 -30.95 -19.18
N LEU A 153 -38.58 -30.15 -18.31
CA LEU A 153 -38.95 -30.07 -16.90
C LEU A 153 -40.29 -29.34 -16.69
N PRO A 154 -41.04 -29.65 -15.61
CA PRO A 154 -42.24 -28.90 -15.26
C PRO A 154 -41.97 -27.39 -15.17
N TYR A 155 -42.93 -26.57 -15.58
CA TYR A 155 -42.73 -25.11 -15.60
C TYR A 155 -42.30 -24.56 -14.24
N ASN A 156 -42.85 -25.04 -13.13
CA ASN A 156 -42.51 -24.53 -11.80
C ASN A 156 -41.25 -25.15 -11.18
N ASP A 157 -40.56 -26.07 -11.86
CA ASP A 157 -39.29 -26.64 -11.40
C ASP A 157 -38.25 -25.53 -11.15
N ALA A 158 -37.56 -25.58 -10.01
CA ALA A 158 -36.64 -24.52 -9.60
C ALA A 158 -35.45 -24.35 -10.56
N ARG A 159 -34.94 -25.46 -11.13
CA ARG A 159 -33.82 -25.42 -12.08
C ARG A 159 -34.27 -24.86 -13.42
N ALA A 160 -35.44 -25.29 -13.91
CA ALA A 160 -36.02 -24.76 -15.14
C ALA A 160 -36.35 -23.26 -15.04
N ARG A 161 -36.89 -22.82 -13.89
CA ARG A 161 -37.15 -21.39 -13.62
C ARG A 161 -35.86 -20.58 -13.61
N ALA A 162 -34.81 -21.06 -12.93
CA ALA A 162 -33.52 -20.38 -12.87
C ALA A 162 -32.87 -20.25 -14.26
N TYR A 163 -32.93 -21.31 -15.08
CA TYR A 163 -32.46 -21.28 -16.46
C TYR A 163 -33.21 -20.22 -17.29
N ARG A 164 -34.55 -20.26 -17.28
CA ARG A 164 -35.37 -19.31 -18.04
C ARG A 164 -35.16 -17.87 -17.60
N ALA A 165 -34.94 -17.62 -16.31
CA ALA A 165 -34.68 -16.29 -15.80
C ALA A 165 -33.39 -15.68 -16.39
N ASP A 166 -32.32 -16.46 -16.45
CA ASP A 166 -31.05 -16.01 -17.05
C ASP A 166 -31.15 -15.88 -18.57
N ASP A 167 -31.78 -16.84 -19.21
CA ASP A 167 -32.01 -16.84 -20.65
C ASP A 167 -32.79 -15.58 -21.08
N ARG A 168 -33.82 -15.19 -20.33
CA ARG A 168 -34.58 -13.93 -20.54
C ARG A 168 -33.73 -12.67 -20.39
N LEU A 169 -32.78 -12.64 -19.45
CA LEU A 169 -31.83 -11.53 -19.31
C LEU A 169 -30.96 -11.39 -20.55
N LEU A 170 -30.37 -12.50 -21.02
CA LEU A 170 -29.52 -12.53 -22.20
C LEU A 170 -30.30 -12.13 -23.46
N LYS A 171 -31.54 -12.62 -23.61
CA LYS A 171 -32.46 -12.24 -24.69
C LYS A 171 -32.84 -10.77 -24.67
N THR A 172 -33.00 -10.18 -23.48
CA THR A 172 -33.23 -8.73 -23.36
C THR A 172 -32.04 -7.92 -23.85
N LEU A 173 -30.81 -8.37 -23.55
CA LEU A 173 -29.60 -7.74 -24.08
C LEU A 173 -29.48 -7.87 -25.60
N LEU A 174 -29.84 -9.03 -26.16
CA LEU A 174 -29.90 -9.24 -27.60
C LEU A 174 -30.90 -8.29 -28.27
N LEU A 175 -32.10 -8.13 -27.69
CA LEU A 175 -33.09 -7.17 -28.16
C LEU A 175 -32.56 -5.72 -28.10
N ALA A 176 -31.88 -5.34 -27.02
CA ALA A 176 -31.28 -4.01 -26.89
C ALA A 176 -30.22 -3.74 -27.96
N ALA A 177 -29.45 -4.76 -28.35
CA ALA A 177 -28.48 -4.64 -29.42
C ALA A 177 -29.10 -4.62 -30.82
N LEU A 178 -30.26 -5.25 -31.01
CA LEU A 178 -31.00 -5.27 -32.28
C LEU A 178 -31.79 -3.97 -32.54
N VAL A 179 -32.31 -3.33 -31.49
CA VAL A 179 -33.10 -2.09 -31.59
C VAL A 179 -32.57 -0.99 -30.64
N PRO A 180 -31.33 -0.50 -30.84
CA PRO A 180 -30.70 0.49 -29.95
C PRO A 180 -31.40 1.85 -29.90
N GLN A 181 -32.28 2.14 -30.86
CA GLN A 181 -33.10 3.35 -30.92
C GLN A 181 -34.21 3.38 -29.87
N VAL A 182 -34.59 2.24 -29.27
CA VAL A 182 -35.65 2.18 -28.25
C VAL A 182 -35.14 2.73 -26.93
N ASP A 183 -35.72 3.82 -26.45
CA ASP A 183 -35.26 4.54 -25.25
C ASP A 183 -35.27 3.65 -23.98
N VAL A 184 -36.21 2.71 -23.90
CA VAL A 184 -36.32 1.76 -22.79
C VAL A 184 -35.15 0.77 -22.74
N LEU A 185 -34.54 0.47 -23.90
CA LEU A 185 -33.41 -0.44 -24.06
C LEU A 185 -32.06 0.28 -24.18
N ARG A 186 -32.06 1.62 -24.26
CA ARG A 186 -30.83 2.41 -24.30
C ARG A 186 -30.26 2.55 -22.90
N GLY A 187 -28.95 2.35 -22.73
CA GLY A 187 -28.29 2.53 -21.43
C GLY A 187 -28.84 1.58 -20.37
N LEU A 188 -28.88 0.28 -20.69
CA LEU A 188 -29.29 -0.73 -19.73
C LEU A 188 -28.29 -0.80 -18.59
N ASN A 189 -28.80 -0.91 -17.37
CA ASN A 189 -28.03 -1.24 -16.18
C ASN A 189 -28.68 -2.46 -15.50
N SER A 190 -28.10 -2.91 -14.39
CA SER A 190 -28.60 -4.08 -13.65
C SER A 190 -30.04 -3.92 -13.14
N GLU A 191 -30.44 -2.71 -12.76
CA GLU A 191 -31.80 -2.39 -12.30
C GLU A 191 -32.82 -2.45 -13.44
N ARG A 192 -32.52 -1.83 -14.59
CA ARG A 192 -33.38 -1.86 -15.77
C ARG A 192 -33.51 -3.26 -16.33
N LEU A 193 -32.42 -4.04 -16.38
CA LEU A 193 -32.48 -5.44 -16.80
C LEU A 193 -33.40 -6.29 -15.90
N ALA A 194 -33.30 -6.10 -14.57
CA ALA A 194 -34.17 -6.78 -13.62
C ALA A 194 -35.65 -6.36 -13.79
N ALA A 195 -35.90 -5.07 -13.99
CA ALA A 195 -37.24 -4.51 -14.17
C ALA A 195 -37.90 -4.99 -15.46
N LEU A 196 -37.18 -4.98 -16.59
CA LEU A 196 -37.70 -5.45 -17.89
C LEU A 196 -37.98 -6.96 -17.92
N ASN A 197 -37.40 -7.70 -16.97
CA ASN A 197 -37.61 -9.14 -16.76
C ASN A 197 -38.27 -9.44 -15.41
N HIS A 198 -39.12 -8.52 -14.95
CA HIS A 198 -39.75 -8.60 -13.63
C HIS A 198 -40.42 -9.96 -13.35
N GLY A 199 -40.33 -10.41 -12.11
CA GLY A 199 -40.92 -11.68 -11.65
C GLY A 199 -40.04 -12.91 -11.87
N ASN A 200 -38.94 -12.82 -12.64
CA ASN A 200 -38.12 -13.99 -12.96
C ASN A 200 -36.90 -14.18 -12.05
N ILE A 201 -36.39 -13.11 -11.45
CA ILE A 201 -35.16 -13.13 -10.66
C ILE A 201 -35.56 -13.06 -9.18
N THR A 202 -35.52 -14.21 -8.52
CA THR A 202 -35.78 -14.29 -7.09
C THR A 202 -34.47 -14.11 -6.32
N SER A 203 -34.38 -13.04 -5.54
CA SER A 203 -33.34 -12.87 -4.51
C SER A 203 -33.85 -13.40 -3.17
N PRO A 204 -33.04 -14.11 -2.37
CA PRO A 204 -33.40 -14.51 -1.00
C PRO A 204 -33.72 -13.31 -0.10
N ILE A 205 -33.15 -12.15 -0.41
CA ILE A 205 -33.39 -10.87 0.28
C ILE A 205 -34.09 -9.91 -0.70
N PRO A 206 -35.34 -9.48 -0.43
CA PRO A 206 -36.03 -8.51 -1.25
C PRO A 206 -35.20 -7.24 -1.48
N GLY A 207 -35.11 -6.78 -2.72
CA GLY A 207 -34.37 -5.56 -3.06
C GLY A 207 -32.90 -5.75 -3.43
N ARG A 208 -32.36 -6.98 -3.39
CA ARG A 208 -31.01 -7.31 -3.88
C ARG A 208 -30.97 -7.87 -5.31
N GLU A 209 -32.08 -7.82 -6.05
CA GLU A 209 -32.17 -8.33 -7.42
C GLU A 209 -31.15 -7.65 -8.34
N ARG A 210 -30.95 -6.33 -8.17
CA ARG A 210 -29.93 -5.55 -8.88
C ARG A 210 -28.52 -6.12 -8.73
N GLN A 211 -28.12 -6.43 -7.50
CA GLN A 211 -26.78 -6.95 -7.19
C GLN A 211 -26.59 -8.34 -7.80
N GLU A 212 -27.62 -9.18 -7.72
CA GLU A 212 -27.59 -10.53 -8.27
C GLU A 212 -27.52 -10.52 -9.81
N VAL A 213 -28.30 -9.65 -10.48
CA VAL A 213 -28.19 -9.45 -11.94
C VAL A 213 -26.79 -9.00 -12.32
N LEU A 214 -26.25 -8.00 -11.62
CA LEU A 214 -24.91 -7.51 -11.93
C LEU A 214 -23.83 -8.60 -11.75
N ARG A 215 -23.93 -9.41 -10.69
CA ARG A 215 -23.02 -10.54 -10.42
C ARG A 215 -23.05 -11.57 -11.55
N ARG A 216 -24.25 -11.93 -12.03
CA ARG A 216 -24.44 -12.85 -13.18
C ARG A 216 -23.83 -12.27 -14.45
N ILE A 217 -24.16 -11.02 -14.78
CA ILE A 217 -23.66 -10.33 -15.98
C ILE A 217 -22.13 -10.24 -15.98
N LYS A 218 -21.49 -9.88 -14.86
CA LYS A 218 -20.02 -9.87 -14.76
C LYS A 218 -19.41 -11.26 -14.96
N THR A 219 -20.08 -12.31 -14.48
CA THR A 219 -19.66 -13.71 -14.69
C THR A 219 -19.79 -14.14 -16.15
N TRP A 220 -20.80 -13.67 -16.86
CA TRP A 220 -20.97 -13.94 -18.27
C TRP A 220 -19.98 -13.15 -19.13
N ALA A 221 -19.74 -11.88 -18.78
CA ALA A 221 -18.81 -11.00 -19.50
C ALA A 221 -17.35 -11.46 -19.45
N SER A 222 -16.94 -12.19 -18.40
CA SER A 222 -15.60 -12.80 -18.35
C SER A 222 -15.46 -13.99 -19.31
N GLN A 223 -16.58 -14.63 -19.70
CA GLN A 223 -16.61 -15.77 -20.61
C GLN A 223 -16.91 -15.36 -22.06
N VAL A 224 -17.73 -14.32 -22.26
CA VAL A 224 -18.21 -13.84 -23.56
C VAL A 224 -17.88 -12.36 -23.71
N GLY A 225 -16.84 -12.05 -24.49
CA GLY A 225 -16.33 -10.67 -24.68
C GLY A 225 -17.28 -9.70 -25.37
N GLU A 226 -18.33 -10.20 -26.01
CA GLU A 226 -19.42 -9.41 -26.59
C GLU A 226 -20.30 -8.73 -25.53
N ILE A 227 -20.32 -9.24 -24.29
CA ILE A 227 -21.00 -8.60 -23.17
C ILE A 227 -20.07 -7.53 -22.59
N LYS A 228 -20.46 -6.27 -22.72
CA LYS A 228 -19.73 -5.13 -22.15
C LYS A 228 -20.38 -4.67 -20.86
N VAL A 229 -19.54 -4.45 -19.86
CA VAL A 229 -19.94 -3.91 -18.55
C VAL A 229 -19.05 -2.70 -18.28
N GLY A 230 -19.65 -1.55 -18.02
CA GLY A 230 -18.94 -0.33 -17.61
C GLY A 230 -18.22 -0.48 -16.28
N ASP A 231 -17.31 0.45 -15.98
CA ASP A 231 -16.51 0.47 -14.75
C ASP A 231 -17.14 1.34 -13.65
N GLU A 232 -18.19 2.09 -13.98
CA GLU A 232 -18.93 2.94 -13.05
C GLU A 232 -19.72 2.15 -12.00
N VAL A 233 -20.09 2.82 -10.89
CA VAL A 233 -20.80 2.22 -9.74
C VAL A 233 -22.12 1.54 -10.15
N ASP A 234 -22.82 2.15 -11.09
CA ASP A 234 -23.99 1.56 -11.74
C ASP A 234 -23.69 1.31 -13.22
N PRO A 235 -23.06 0.17 -13.54
CA PRO A 235 -22.46 -0.03 -14.83
C PRO A 235 -23.50 -0.20 -15.92
N THR A 236 -23.24 0.48 -17.04
CA THR A 236 -23.94 0.28 -18.29
C THR A 236 -23.58 -1.09 -18.84
N ILE A 237 -24.60 -1.88 -19.16
CA ILE A 237 -24.49 -3.23 -19.69
C ILE A 237 -24.98 -3.18 -21.14
N SER A 238 -24.16 -3.65 -22.06
CA SER A 238 -24.52 -3.71 -23.48
C SER A 238 -23.97 -4.97 -24.13
N LEU A 239 -24.54 -5.33 -25.28
CA LEU A 239 -24.10 -6.47 -26.07
C LEU A 239 -23.65 -5.97 -27.44
N GLN A 240 -22.42 -6.33 -27.84
CA GLN A 240 -21.90 -6.01 -29.17
C GLN A 240 -22.14 -7.18 -30.12
N LEU A 241 -23.04 -6.99 -31.08
CA LEU A 241 -23.25 -7.97 -32.16
C LEU A 241 -22.08 -7.89 -33.14
N SER A 242 -21.23 -8.91 -33.11
CA SER A 242 -20.09 -9.05 -34.03
C SER A 242 -20.22 -10.35 -34.82
N GLY A 243 -19.83 -10.31 -36.09
CA GLY A 243 -19.69 -11.51 -36.92
C GLY A 243 -18.34 -12.22 -36.74
N VAL A 244 -17.45 -11.66 -35.92
CA VAL A 244 -16.05 -12.07 -35.82
C VAL A 244 -15.87 -13.25 -34.86
N ASP A 245 -15.20 -14.29 -35.33
CA ASP A 245 -14.90 -15.49 -34.53
C ASP A 245 -13.65 -15.30 -33.67
N THR A 246 -13.85 -14.84 -32.44
CA THR A 246 -12.78 -14.75 -31.44
C THR A 246 -12.34 -16.10 -30.87
N ALA A 247 -13.16 -17.16 -31.00
CA ALA A 247 -12.83 -18.47 -30.45
C ALA A 247 -11.66 -19.13 -31.20
N THR A 248 -11.64 -19.02 -32.53
CA THR A 248 -10.52 -19.48 -33.36
C THR A 248 -9.22 -18.75 -33.03
N ILE A 249 -9.26 -17.45 -32.73
CA ILE A 249 -8.06 -16.69 -32.30
C ILE A 249 -7.51 -17.24 -30.98
N LEU A 250 -8.39 -17.50 -30.00
CA LEU A 250 -8.02 -18.08 -28.71
C LEU A 250 -7.41 -19.47 -28.87
N GLU A 251 -8.02 -20.34 -29.68
CA GLU A 251 -7.52 -21.70 -29.91
C GLU A 251 -6.14 -21.70 -30.59
N ASN A 252 -5.90 -20.79 -31.54
CA ASN A 252 -4.60 -20.62 -32.21
C ASN A 252 -3.46 -20.25 -31.25
N ALA A 253 -3.78 -19.69 -30.08
CA ALA A 253 -2.79 -19.28 -29.07
C ALA A 253 -2.82 -20.17 -27.82
N ARG A 254 -3.56 -21.28 -27.84
CA ARG A 254 -3.75 -22.17 -26.69
C ARG A 254 -2.45 -22.74 -26.10
N VAL A 255 -1.41 -22.89 -26.92
CA VAL A 255 -0.07 -23.33 -26.47
C VAL A 255 0.54 -22.40 -25.41
N ALA A 256 0.11 -21.13 -25.35
CA ALA A 256 0.53 -20.19 -24.31
C ALA A 256 0.03 -20.59 -22.92
N ASP A 257 -1.07 -21.35 -22.82
CA ASP A 257 -1.60 -21.87 -21.55
C ASP A 257 -0.79 -23.07 -21.05
N ASN A 258 0.20 -22.80 -20.20
CA ASN A 258 1.01 -23.80 -19.54
C ASN A 258 1.30 -23.39 -18.07
N GLN A 259 1.73 -24.36 -17.25
CA GLN A 259 1.95 -24.17 -15.81
C GLN A 259 2.91 -23.01 -15.50
N GLY A 260 4.00 -22.87 -16.27
CA GLY A 260 4.98 -21.79 -16.10
C GLY A 260 4.37 -20.41 -16.33
N ASN A 261 3.59 -20.25 -17.41
CA ASN A 261 2.92 -18.98 -17.70
C ASN A 261 1.78 -18.68 -16.72
N ARG A 262 1.03 -19.69 -16.26
CA ARG A 262 0.03 -19.53 -15.18
C ARG A 262 0.66 -19.05 -13.88
N ARG A 263 1.77 -19.67 -13.46
CA ARG A 263 2.53 -19.25 -12.26
C ARG A 263 3.07 -17.82 -12.40
N ARG A 264 3.59 -17.46 -13.57
CA ARG A 264 4.02 -16.08 -13.86
C ARG A 264 2.87 -15.09 -13.76
N LYS A 265 1.69 -15.43 -14.30
CA LYS A 265 0.49 -14.59 -14.23
C LYS A 265 0.00 -14.39 -12.80
N ILE A 266 -0.04 -15.45 -12.00
CA ILE A 266 -0.37 -15.35 -10.57
C ILE A 266 0.62 -14.43 -9.85
N ARG A 267 1.92 -14.63 -10.07
CA ARG A 267 2.96 -13.77 -9.48
C ARG A 267 2.76 -12.30 -9.84
N GLU A 268 2.53 -12.02 -11.11
CA GLU A 268 2.28 -10.66 -11.62
C GLU A 268 1.09 -10.01 -10.89
N LEU A 269 -0.05 -10.70 -10.86
CA LEU A 269 -1.27 -10.20 -10.22
C LEU A 269 -1.06 -10.00 -8.72
N LEU A 270 -0.47 -10.96 -8.02
CA LEU A 270 -0.21 -10.84 -6.58
C LEU A 270 0.73 -9.67 -6.30
N PHE A 271 1.86 -9.57 -7.00
CA PHE A 271 2.85 -8.52 -6.71
C PHE A 271 2.26 -7.14 -6.95
N GLU A 272 1.49 -6.98 -8.03
CA GLU A 272 0.75 -5.73 -8.29
C GLU A 272 -0.26 -5.42 -7.18
N GLN A 273 -1.08 -6.39 -6.79
CA GLN A 273 -2.09 -6.20 -5.74
C GLN A 273 -1.48 -5.96 -4.35
N LEU A 274 -0.29 -6.50 -4.07
CA LEU A 274 0.44 -6.31 -2.83
C LEU A 274 1.30 -5.04 -2.82
N GLY A 275 1.48 -4.38 -3.98
CA GLY A 275 2.38 -3.23 -4.12
C GLY A 275 3.85 -3.61 -3.97
N ILE A 276 4.22 -4.81 -4.42
CA ILE A 276 5.59 -5.31 -4.43
C ILE A 276 6.20 -5.00 -5.80
N GLU A 277 7.24 -4.18 -5.81
CA GLU A 277 7.99 -3.88 -7.04
C GLU A 277 8.72 -5.14 -7.53
N GLN A 278 8.53 -5.48 -8.80
CA GLN A 278 9.30 -6.55 -9.43
C GLN A 278 10.64 -6.01 -9.91
N ARG A 279 11.72 -6.33 -9.19
CA ARG A 279 13.09 -5.99 -9.59
C ARG A 279 13.80 -7.22 -10.15
N ASP A 280 14.72 -7.04 -11.10
CA ASP A 280 15.62 -8.10 -11.58
C ASP A 280 16.75 -8.38 -10.55
N GLU A 281 16.37 -8.53 -9.28
CA GLU A 281 17.26 -8.79 -8.17
C GLU A 281 17.11 -10.25 -7.69
N MET A 282 18.19 -10.82 -7.14
CA MET A 282 18.20 -12.20 -6.62
C MET A 282 17.17 -12.41 -5.50
N PHE A 283 16.83 -11.35 -4.77
CA PHE A 283 15.82 -11.34 -3.72
C PHE A 283 14.89 -10.15 -3.92
N GLN A 284 13.58 -10.38 -3.79
CA GLN A 284 12.60 -9.31 -3.84
C GLN A 284 12.47 -8.73 -2.43
N GLU A 285 12.52 -7.40 -2.32
CA GLU A 285 12.32 -6.71 -1.04
C GLU A 285 11.00 -5.92 -1.06
N HIS A 286 10.29 -5.96 0.05
CA HIS A 286 9.12 -5.14 0.31
C HIS A 286 9.36 -4.35 1.59
N GLU A 287 9.08 -3.04 1.56
CA GLU A 287 9.29 -2.16 2.69
C GLU A 287 7.95 -1.63 3.21
N LEU A 288 7.64 -1.93 4.47
CA LEU A 288 6.46 -1.44 5.14
C LEU A 288 6.80 -0.21 6.00
N LEU A 289 6.05 0.88 5.85
CA LEU A 289 6.10 2.00 6.79
C LEU A 289 5.27 1.64 8.04
N TRP A 290 5.94 1.14 9.06
CA TRP A 290 5.31 0.67 10.30
C TRP A 290 5.53 1.63 11.46
N ARG A 291 4.44 2.23 11.96
CA ARG A 291 4.45 3.20 13.08
C ARG A 291 5.44 4.37 12.90
N GLY A 292 5.69 4.76 11.65
CA GLY A 292 6.65 5.80 11.27
C GLY A 292 8.08 5.31 11.01
N THR A 293 8.35 4.01 11.09
CA THR A 293 9.66 3.42 10.75
C THR A 293 9.56 2.47 9.56
N ARG A 294 10.52 2.54 8.64
CA ARG A 294 10.60 1.62 7.50
C ARG A 294 11.08 0.25 7.95
N ARG A 295 10.37 -0.81 7.56
CA ARG A 295 10.65 -2.20 7.91
C ARG A 295 10.79 -3.03 6.64
N PRO A 296 12.01 -3.48 6.31
CA PRO A 296 12.23 -4.32 5.15
C PRO A 296 11.83 -5.77 5.43
N PHE A 297 11.28 -6.40 4.40
CA PHE A 297 10.93 -7.81 4.32
C PHE A 297 11.47 -8.39 3.02
N GLN A 298 12.12 -9.54 3.12
CA GLN A 298 12.45 -10.34 1.96
C GLN A 298 11.20 -11.13 1.53
N VAL A 299 10.78 -10.99 0.28
CA VAL A 299 9.64 -11.70 -0.28
C VAL A 299 10.11 -12.92 -1.07
N ILE A 300 9.57 -14.08 -0.75
CA ILE A 300 9.79 -15.33 -1.48
C ILE A 300 8.47 -15.75 -2.10
N PHE A 301 8.41 -15.89 -3.43
CA PHE A 301 7.26 -16.42 -4.13
C PHE A 301 7.58 -17.83 -4.67
N GLY A 302 6.99 -18.86 -4.09
CA GLY A 302 7.27 -20.24 -4.47
C GLY A 302 6.47 -21.27 -3.71
N ASN A 303 6.44 -22.48 -4.27
CA ASN A 303 5.72 -23.62 -3.72
C ASN A 303 6.40 -24.01 -2.40
N VAL A 304 5.67 -23.91 -1.29
CA VAL A 304 6.21 -24.12 0.06
C VAL A 304 6.76 -25.54 0.22
N ARG A 305 6.05 -26.56 -0.28
CA ARG A 305 6.50 -27.96 -0.32
C ARG A 305 7.90 -28.12 -0.92
N GLU A 306 8.24 -27.32 -1.93
CA GLU A 306 9.51 -27.39 -2.66
C GLU A 306 10.62 -26.50 -2.07
N LEU A 307 10.30 -25.63 -1.11
CA LEU A 307 11.30 -24.73 -0.53
C LEU A 307 12.33 -25.50 0.31
N THR A 308 13.61 -25.19 0.10
CA THR A 308 14.69 -25.71 0.92
C THR A 308 14.65 -25.13 2.33
N THR A 309 15.28 -25.82 3.28
CA THR A 309 15.31 -25.38 4.68
C THR A 309 16.01 -24.03 4.82
N GLU A 310 17.05 -23.76 4.02
CA GLU A 310 17.76 -22.48 3.99
C GLU A 310 16.87 -21.34 3.46
N SER A 311 15.94 -21.66 2.56
CA SER A 311 14.97 -20.70 2.02
C SER A 311 13.94 -20.30 3.08
N LEU A 312 13.53 -21.23 3.95
CA LEU A 312 12.61 -20.99 5.07
C LEU A 312 13.30 -20.29 6.26
N ALA A 313 14.55 -20.65 6.55
CA ALA A 313 15.32 -20.13 7.67
C ALA A 313 15.70 -18.64 7.49
N THR A 314 15.75 -17.89 8.59
CA THR A 314 16.21 -16.49 8.59
C THR A 314 17.64 -16.36 9.09
N LYS A 315 18.48 -15.56 8.41
CA LYS A 315 19.83 -15.19 8.87
C LYS A 315 19.83 -13.75 9.37
N SER A 316 20.65 -13.46 10.38
CA SER A 316 20.99 -12.10 10.82
C SER A 316 19.79 -11.15 11.05
N GLY A 317 18.69 -11.67 11.60
CA GLY A 317 17.51 -10.86 11.93
C GLY A 317 16.62 -10.42 10.76
N VAL A 318 16.91 -10.88 9.53
CA VAL A 318 16.08 -10.67 8.33
C VAL A 318 14.67 -11.23 8.54
N ARG A 319 13.66 -10.49 8.09
CA ARG A 319 12.27 -10.92 8.07
C ARG A 319 11.90 -11.42 6.69
N LYS A 320 11.10 -12.48 6.62
CA LYS A 320 10.62 -13.03 5.35
C LYS A 320 9.10 -13.03 5.28
N ALA A 321 8.59 -12.75 4.09
CA ALA A 321 7.21 -13.01 3.70
C ALA A 321 7.22 -14.03 2.56
N ILE A 322 6.71 -15.23 2.82
CA ILE A 322 6.68 -16.33 1.87
C ILE A 322 5.27 -16.45 1.34
N LEU A 323 5.12 -16.30 0.03
CA LEU A 323 3.87 -16.35 -0.70
C LEU A 323 3.86 -17.62 -1.54
N ASP A 324 2.99 -18.56 -1.17
CA ASP A 324 2.71 -19.71 -2.03
C ASP A 324 1.76 -19.32 -3.17
N PHE A 325 1.33 -20.24 -4.03
CA PHE A 325 0.40 -20.04 -5.13
C PHE A 325 -0.64 -21.18 -5.21
N PRO A 326 -1.87 -20.90 -5.68
CA PRO A 326 -3.02 -21.80 -5.56
C PRO A 326 -3.07 -22.92 -6.60
N LEU A 327 -1.92 -23.46 -7.00
CA LEU A 327 -1.76 -24.52 -8.00
C LEU A 327 -0.56 -25.40 -7.64
N ASP A 328 -0.65 -26.71 -7.87
CA ASP A 328 0.51 -27.61 -7.76
C ASP A 328 0.42 -28.74 -8.81
N ASP A 329 1.45 -29.57 -8.86
CA ASP A 329 1.49 -30.80 -9.62
C ASP A 329 0.42 -31.80 -9.14
N PRO A 330 -0.11 -32.67 -10.03
CA PRO A 330 -1.14 -33.62 -9.65
C PRO A 330 -0.71 -34.53 -8.49
N GLY A 331 -1.57 -34.63 -7.47
CA GLY A 331 -1.36 -35.47 -6.29
C GLY A 331 -0.83 -34.74 -5.06
N PHE A 332 -0.50 -33.45 -5.17
CA PHE A 332 -0.16 -32.60 -4.03
C PHE A 332 -1.33 -31.70 -3.62
N SER A 333 -1.32 -31.27 -2.37
CA SER A 333 -2.36 -30.49 -1.73
C SER A 333 -1.75 -29.47 -0.76
N PRO A 334 -2.54 -28.48 -0.28
CA PRO A 334 -2.09 -27.60 0.80
C PRO A 334 -1.66 -28.31 2.09
N SER A 335 -2.05 -29.58 2.27
CA SER A 335 -1.60 -30.39 3.42
C SER A 335 -0.12 -30.74 3.33
N ASP A 336 0.42 -30.88 2.13
CA ASP A 336 1.84 -31.15 1.90
C ASP A 336 2.70 -29.92 2.24
N ASP A 337 2.18 -28.72 1.95
CA ASP A 337 2.80 -27.45 2.37
C ASP A 337 2.84 -27.34 3.89
N LEU A 338 1.73 -27.64 4.57
CA LEU A 338 1.67 -27.64 6.03
C LEU A 338 2.65 -28.67 6.64
N ALA A 339 2.69 -29.89 6.09
CA ALA A 339 3.64 -30.92 6.53
C ALA A 339 5.11 -30.49 6.36
N ARG A 340 5.42 -29.75 5.28
CA ARG A 340 6.75 -29.17 5.06
C ARG A 340 7.10 -28.13 6.13
N LEU A 341 6.16 -27.25 6.49
CA LEU A 341 6.35 -26.25 7.54
C LEU A 341 6.49 -26.90 8.93
N ASP A 342 5.72 -27.93 9.24
CA ASP A 342 5.82 -28.66 10.50
C ASP A 342 7.14 -29.40 10.65
N THR A 343 7.63 -29.99 9.55
CA THR A 343 8.98 -30.60 9.51
C THR A 343 10.06 -29.56 9.83
N PHE A 344 9.93 -28.34 9.29
CA PHE A 344 10.86 -27.24 9.61
C PHE A 344 10.79 -26.87 11.10
N ARG A 345 9.58 -26.70 11.65
CA ARG A 345 9.38 -26.35 13.08
C ARG A 345 9.93 -27.41 14.04
N GLY A 346 9.88 -28.69 13.66
CA GLY A 346 10.34 -29.80 14.50
C GLY A 346 11.87 -29.96 14.56
N GLY A 347 12.60 -29.47 13.56
CA GLY A 347 14.05 -29.71 13.43
C GLY A 347 14.94 -28.46 13.50
N GLU A 348 14.40 -27.26 13.26
CA GLU A 348 15.21 -26.06 12.98
C GLU A 348 15.05 -24.95 14.01
N LYS A 349 15.94 -23.96 13.94
CA LYS A 349 15.82 -22.73 14.74
C LYS A 349 14.61 -21.91 14.30
N PRO A 350 13.95 -21.19 15.23
CA PRO A 350 12.91 -20.21 14.90
C PRO A 350 13.32 -19.28 13.77
N ALA A 351 12.40 -19.05 12.82
CA ALA A 351 12.61 -18.17 11.69
C ALA A 351 11.58 -17.04 11.70
N ARG A 352 12.02 -15.79 11.49
CA ARG A 352 11.14 -14.61 11.42
C ARG A 352 10.43 -14.53 10.06
N SER A 353 9.67 -15.56 9.75
CA SER A 353 9.02 -15.76 8.46
C SER A 353 7.51 -15.92 8.64
N LEU A 354 6.76 -15.08 7.93
CA LEU A 354 5.33 -15.26 7.71
C LEU A 354 5.15 -16.04 6.40
N VAL A 355 4.35 -17.09 6.42
CA VAL A 355 4.01 -17.90 5.25
C VAL A 355 2.52 -17.77 4.98
N TRP A 356 2.16 -17.43 3.73
CA TRP A 356 0.79 -17.21 3.30
C TRP A 356 0.40 -18.26 2.26
N LEU A 357 -0.43 -19.21 2.69
CA LEU A 357 -0.89 -20.35 1.92
C LEU A 357 -2.29 -20.08 1.34
N PRO A 358 -2.49 -20.23 0.03
CA PRO A 358 -3.82 -20.13 -0.56
C PRO A 358 -4.53 -21.49 -0.61
N SER A 359 -5.86 -21.45 -0.69
CA SER A 359 -6.68 -22.59 -1.16
C SER A 359 -6.42 -22.81 -2.64
N PHE A 360 -6.49 -24.06 -3.09
CA PHE A 360 -6.31 -24.37 -4.51
C PHE A 360 -7.47 -23.86 -5.36
N LEU A 361 -7.16 -23.44 -6.59
CA LEU A 361 -8.18 -22.99 -7.54
C LEU A 361 -9.00 -24.17 -8.04
N SER A 362 -10.32 -23.97 -8.14
CA SER A 362 -11.20 -24.94 -8.79
C SER A 362 -10.82 -25.14 -10.27
N LEU A 363 -11.24 -26.25 -10.88
CA LEU A 363 -11.02 -26.48 -12.32
C LEU A 363 -11.59 -25.36 -13.20
N SER A 364 -12.67 -24.69 -12.77
CA SER A 364 -13.22 -23.56 -13.50
C SER A 364 -12.31 -22.34 -13.38
N ALA A 365 -11.86 -22.00 -12.17
CA ALA A 365 -10.94 -20.88 -11.95
C ALA A 365 -9.59 -21.08 -12.65
N GLN A 366 -9.12 -22.33 -12.74
CA GLN A 366 -7.92 -22.68 -13.52
C GLN A 366 -8.10 -22.46 -15.02
N ARG A 367 -9.28 -22.74 -15.58
CA ARG A 367 -9.59 -22.45 -16.99
C ARG A 367 -9.69 -20.95 -17.25
N ASP A 368 -10.27 -20.19 -16.32
CA ASP A 368 -10.31 -18.73 -16.36
C ASP A 368 -8.88 -18.16 -16.38
N LEU A 369 -8.00 -18.63 -15.48
CA LEU A 369 -6.60 -18.24 -15.46
C LEU A 369 -5.86 -18.59 -16.77
N GLY A 370 -6.07 -19.80 -17.29
CA GLY A 370 -5.47 -20.22 -18.57
C GLY A 370 -5.91 -19.35 -19.74
N THR A 371 -7.20 -18.99 -19.79
CA THR A 371 -7.74 -18.08 -20.80
C THR A 371 -7.14 -16.68 -20.67
N LEU A 372 -6.95 -16.18 -19.45
CA LEU A 372 -6.29 -14.90 -19.22
C LEU A 372 -4.84 -14.89 -19.72
N VAL A 373 -4.10 -15.97 -19.48
CA VAL A 373 -2.73 -16.15 -20.00
C VAL A 373 -2.71 -16.10 -21.53
N VAL A 374 -3.64 -16.79 -22.20
CA VAL A 374 -3.75 -16.79 -23.67
C VAL A 374 -4.08 -15.39 -24.20
N LEU A 375 -5.03 -14.70 -23.56
CA LEU A 375 -5.41 -13.33 -23.93
C LEU A 375 -4.23 -12.36 -23.80
N ASP A 376 -3.42 -12.49 -22.75
CA ASP A 376 -2.23 -11.67 -22.57
C ASP A 376 -1.16 -11.93 -23.62
N GLU A 377 -0.97 -13.18 -24.05
CA GLU A 377 -0.04 -13.49 -25.14
C GLU A 377 -0.54 -12.90 -26.47
N ILE A 378 -1.81 -13.12 -26.82
CA ILE A 378 -2.40 -12.57 -28.05
C ILE A 378 -2.29 -11.05 -28.09
N LEU A 379 -2.57 -10.37 -26.97
CA LEU A 379 -2.63 -8.92 -26.87
C LEU A 379 -1.29 -8.27 -26.48
N LYS A 380 -0.21 -9.04 -26.40
CA LYS A 380 1.13 -8.58 -26.02
C LYS A 380 1.68 -7.52 -26.95
N SER A 381 1.45 -7.68 -28.25
CA SER A 381 1.85 -6.72 -29.30
C SER A 381 0.94 -6.82 -30.52
N ASP A 382 0.97 -5.79 -31.37
CA ASP A 382 0.21 -5.76 -32.62
C ASP A 382 0.61 -6.90 -33.57
N ASP A 383 1.89 -7.27 -33.60
CA ASP A 383 2.41 -8.35 -34.45
C ASP A 383 1.95 -9.73 -33.97
N THR A 384 1.95 -9.97 -32.66
CA THR A 384 1.45 -11.24 -32.10
C THR A 384 -0.04 -11.38 -32.39
N PHE A 385 -0.82 -10.33 -32.20
CA PHE A 385 -2.25 -10.33 -32.51
C PHE A 385 -2.51 -10.67 -33.99
N ARG A 386 -1.82 -9.99 -34.92
CA ARG A 386 -1.96 -10.22 -36.36
C ARG A 386 -1.63 -11.65 -36.77
N ARG A 387 -0.66 -12.30 -36.11
CA ARG A 387 -0.30 -13.70 -36.37
C ARG A 387 -1.47 -14.64 -36.10
N HIS A 388 -2.15 -14.46 -34.97
CA HIS A 388 -3.29 -15.31 -34.56
C HIS A 388 -4.62 -14.95 -35.27
N ALA A 389 -4.74 -13.71 -35.76
CA ALA A 389 -5.93 -13.19 -36.46
C ALA A 389 -5.74 -13.04 -37.98
N SER A 390 -4.73 -13.69 -38.58
CA SER A 390 -4.36 -13.54 -39.99
C SER A 390 -5.44 -13.99 -40.99
N HIS A 391 -6.36 -14.85 -40.56
CA HIS A 391 -7.50 -15.33 -41.34
C HIS A 391 -8.66 -14.31 -41.44
N LEU A 392 -8.60 -13.20 -40.67
CA LEU A 392 -9.63 -12.16 -40.63
C LEU A 392 -9.27 -10.96 -41.51
N SER A 393 -10.30 -10.25 -42.00
CA SER A 393 -10.12 -8.95 -42.67
C SER A 393 -9.59 -7.88 -41.71
N ALA A 394 -9.04 -6.78 -42.22
CA ALA A 394 -8.52 -5.70 -41.36
C ALA A 394 -9.58 -5.08 -40.44
N ILE A 395 -10.83 -4.98 -40.91
CA ILE A 395 -11.97 -4.47 -40.13
C ILE A 395 -12.32 -5.46 -39.01
N ASP A 396 -12.41 -6.75 -39.35
CA ASP A 396 -12.71 -7.81 -38.38
C ASP A 396 -11.59 -7.97 -37.35
N GLN A 397 -10.33 -7.78 -37.75
CA GLN A 397 -9.17 -7.76 -36.85
C GLN A 397 -9.31 -6.65 -35.80
N GLN A 398 -9.70 -5.43 -36.20
CA GLN A 398 -9.89 -4.34 -35.24
C GLN A 398 -11.02 -4.69 -34.25
N GLN A 399 -12.14 -5.21 -34.74
CA GLN A 399 -13.27 -5.61 -33.90
C GLN A 399 -12.91 -6.77 -32.94
N ALA A 400 -12.26 -7.83 -33.43
CA ALA A 400 -11.74 -8.93 -32.59
C ALA A 400 -10.83 -8.41 -31.48
N ARG A 401 -9.93 -7.48 -31.82
CA ARG A 401 -8.97 -6.93 -30.86
C ARG A 401 -9.69 -6.20 -29.72
N GLU A 402 -10.72 -5.42 -30.03
CA GLU A 402 -11.53 -4.74 -29.00
C GLU A 402 -12.28 -5.74 -28.11
N LEU A 403 -12.88 -6.78 -28.70
CA LEU A 403 -13.58 -7.84 -27.95
C LEU A 403 -12.65 -8.59 -27.00
N LEU A 404 -11.46 -9.00 -27.47
CA LEU A 404 -10.48 -9.71 -26.66
C LEU A 404 -9.91 -8.81 -25.55
N LYS A 405 -9.71 -7.50 -25.80
CA LYS A 405 -9.30 -6.54 -24.76
C LYS A 405 -10.33 -6.44 -23.64
N ASN A 406 -11.62 -6.38 -23.99
CA ASN A 406 -12.71 -6.34 -23.01
C ASN A 406 -12.76 -7.62 -22.19
N GLN A 407 -12.73 -8.79 -22.85
CA GLN A 407 -12.71 -10.08 -22.17
C GLN A 407 -11.52 -10.19 -21.20
N ARG A 408 -10.32 -9.78 -21.65
CA ARG A 408 -9.12 -9.77 -20.80
C ARG A 408 -9.30 -8.90 -19.56
N SER A 409 -9.83 -7.69 -19.71
CA SER A 409 -10.02 -6.76 -18.58
C SER A 409 -10.99 -7.34 -17.54
N GLN A 410 -12.13 -7.89 -17.98
CA GLN A 410 -13.12 -8.51 -17.10
C GLN A 410 -12.56 -9.77 -16.42
N LEU A 411 -11.87 -10.62 -17.18
CA LEU A 411 -11.28 -11.85 -16.67
C LEU A 411 -10.16 -11.56 -15.67
N ARG A 412 -9.32 -10.55 -15.93
CA ARG A 412 -8.30 -10.08 -14.98
C ARG A 412 -8.90 -9.67 -13.65
N GLN A 413 -9.95 -8.85 -13.66
CA GLN A 413 -10.61 -8.40 -12.43
C GLN A 413 -11.25 -9.57 -11.67
N ARG A 414 -11.88 -10.50 -12.39
CA ARG A 414 -12.40 -11.74 -11.81
C ARG A 414 -11.29 -12.59 -11.19
N THR A 415 -10.15 -12.77 -11.87
CA THR A 415 -9.01 -13.53 -11.34
C THR A 415 -8.46 -12.89 -10.06
N ILE A 416 -8.40 -11.55 -9.98
CA ILE A 416 -8.00 -10.87 -8.73
C ILE A 416 -8.95 -11.23 -7.58
N GLN A 417 -10.27 -11.18 -7.80
CA GLN A 417 -11.26 -11.56 -6.77
C GLN A 417 -11.17 -13.04 -6.37
N ILE A 418 -10.88 -13.92 -7.35
CA ILE A 418 -10.62 -15.34 -7.07
C ILE A 418 -9.40 -15.49 -6.17
N LEU A 419 -8.31 -14.76 -6.44
CA LEU A 419 -7.10 -14.79 -5.60
C LEU A 419 -7.38 -14.21 -4.20
N GLU A 420 -8.10 -13.09 -4.08
CA GLU A 420 -8.52 -12.54 -2.77
C GLU A 420 -9.24 -13.58 -1.91
N GLY A 421 -10.16 -14.34 -2.53
CA GLY A 421 -10.83 -15.47 -1.88
C GLY A 421 -9.89 -16.61 -1.53
N ALA A 422 -9.04 -17.03 -2.48
CA ALA A 422 -8.11 -18.16 -2.29
C ALA A 422 -7.11 -17.91 -1.16
N TYR A 423 -6.62 -16.69 -0.98
CA TYR A 423 -5.69 -16.33 0.10
C TYR A 423 -6.38 -16.02 1.43
N GLY A 424 -7.71 -16.18 1.53
CA GLY A 424 -8.46 -15.87 2.74
C GLY A 424 -8.49 -14.36 3.08
N ALA A 425 -8.20 -13.48 2.11
CA ALA A 425 -8.30 -12.03 2.27
C ALA A 425 -9.74 -11.54 2.09
N ALA A 426 -10.58 -12.28 1.37
CA ALA A 426 -12.00 -12.02 1.20
C ALA A 426 -12.80 -13.33 1.20
N MET A 427 -14.14 -13.23 1.22
CA MET A 427 -14.99 -14.42 1.02
C MET A 427 -14.78 -14.97 -0.40
N PRO A 428 -14.47 -16.26 -0.58
CA PRO A 428 -14.32 -16.86 -1.90
C PRO A 428 -15.57 -16.72 -2.76
N LEU A 429 -15.38 -16.51 -4.05
CA LEU A 429 -16.48 -16.58 -5.00
C LEU A 429 -17.01 -18.04 -5.05
N PRO A 430 -18.33 -18.25 -5.15
CA PRO A 430 -18.87 -19.61 -5.25
C PRO A 430 -18.23 -20.40 -6.39
N GLY A 431 -17.67 -21.57 -6.06
CA GLY A 431 -17.01 -22.46 -7.02
C GLY A 431 -15.66 -21.96 -7.57
N SER A 432 -15.05 -20.93 -6.98
CA SER A 432 -13.72 -20.47 -7.41
C SER A 432 -12.55 -21.22 -6.78
N VAL A 433 -12.76 -21.77 -5.58
CA VAL A 433 -11.77 -22.59 -4.85
C VAL A 433 -12.24 -24.03 -4.81
N ASP A 434 -11.29 -24.96 -4.68
CA ASP A 434 -11.59 -26.37 -4.44
C ASP A 434 -11.83 -26.60 -2.94
N GLU A 435 -13.07 -26.89 -2.57
CA GLU A 435 -13.48 -27.09 -1.17
C GLU A 435 -12.82 -28.31 -0.51
N SER A 436 -12.32 -29.28 -1.28
CA SER A 436 -11.55 -30.41 -0.72
C SER A 436 -10.07 -30.07 -0.46
N HIS A 437 -9.58 -28.95 -0.98
CA HIS A 437 -8.19 -28.52 -0.91
C HIS A 437 -8.07 -27.11 -0.35
N THR A 438 -8.68 -26.88 0.81
CA THR A 438 -8.53 -25.67 1.60
C THR A 438 -7.56 -25.92 2.75
N PRO A 439 -6.51 -25.11 2.96
CA PRO A 439 -5.67 -25.24 4.13
C PRO A 439 -6.52 -25.03 5.39
N ALA A 440 -6.21 -25.77 6.46
CA ALA A 440 -6.85 -25.54 7.76
C ALA A 440 -6.61 -24.10 8.26
N GLU A 441 -5.44 -23.55 7.93
CA GLU A 441 -5.01 -22.20 8.29
C GLU A 441 -4.19 -21.58 7.14
N HIS A 442 -4.70 -20.49 6.56
CA HIS A 442 -4.04 -19.75 5.47
C HIS A 442 -2.74 -19.03 5.90
N PHE A 443 -2.60 -18.74 7.19
CA PHE A 443 -1.55 -17.86 7.70
C PHE A 443 -0.70 -18.65 8.68
N GLN A 444 0.59 -18.82 8.36
CA GLN A 444 1.51 -19.63 9.14
C GLN A 444 2.70 -18.78 9.59
N SER A 445 3.18 -19.01 10.81
CA SER A 445 4.41 -18.41 11.34
C SER A 445 5.47 -19.48 11.54
N LEU A 446 6.72 -19.17 11.19
CA LEU A 446 7.89 -19.99 11.55
C LEU A 446 8.59 -19.49 12.84
N ASP A 447 8.04 -18.45 13.46
CA ASP A 447 8.42 -17.97 14.78
C ASP A 447 7.39 -18.48 15.80
N PRO A 448 7.77 -19.36 16.75
CA PRO A 448 6.84 -19.94 17.72
C PRO A 448 6.29 -18.91 18.72
N SER A 449 6.87 -17.71 18.80
CA SER A 449 6.36 -16.63 19.64
C SER A 449 5.20 -15.84 19.02
N PHE A 450 4.86 -16.13 17.75
CA PHE A 450 3.85 -15.40 16.99
C PHE A 450 2.87 -16.35 16.30
N THR A 451 1.58 -16.15 16.55
CA THR A 451 0.49 -16.84 15.84
C THR A 451 -0.35 -15.80 15.09
N PRO A 452 -0.33 -15.80 13.74
CA PRO A 452 -1.07 -14.81 12.96
C PRO A 452 -2.57 -15.01 13.10
N GLN A 453 -3.31 -13.91 13.22
CA GLN A 453 -4.78 -13.90 13.20
C GLN A 453 -5.29 -13.54 11.81
N PRO A 454 -6.50 -14.02 11.42
CA PRO A 454 -7.13 -13.65 10.16
C PRO A 454 -7.14 -12.14 9.95
N PRO A 455 -6.68 -11.64 8.79
CA PRO A 455 -6.52 -10.23 8.60
C PRO A 455 -7.86 -9.50 8.38
N VAL A 456 -7.89 -8.22 8.73
CA VAL A 456 -9.06 -7.36 8.51
C VAL A 456 -8.81 -6.52 7.26
N GLY A 457 -9.43 -6.89 6.15
CA GLY A 457 -9.26 -6.19 4.88
C GLY A 457 -10.17 -6.79 3.81
N ALA A 458 -10.56 -6.00 2.80
CA ALA A 458 -11.35 -6.48 1.66
C ALA A 458 -10.49 -6.79 0.41
N THR A 459 -9.18 -6.58 0.51
CA THR A 459 -8.22 -6.66 -0.60
C THR A 459 -6.94 -7.37 -0.15
N LEU A 460 -6.20 -7.99 -1.07
CA LEU A 460 -4.90 -8.61 -0.80
C LEU A 460 -3.90 -7.65 -0.10
N ARG A 461 -3.84 -6.37 -0.52
CA ARG A 461 -2.92 -5.37 0.05
C ARG A 461 -3.11 -5.17 1.54
N HIS A 462 -4.33 -4.81 1.94
CA HIS A 462 -4.66 -4.58 3.35
C HIS A 462 -4.47 -5.85 4.19
N ALA A 463 -4.81 -7.02 3.62
CA ALA A 463 -4.60 -8.28 4.30
C ALA A 463 -3.11 -8.53 4.59
N PHE A 464 -2.27 -8.30 3.59
CA PHE A 464 -0.81 -8.43 3.71
C PHE A 464 -0.22 -7.44 4.71
N GLU A 465 -0.49 -6.14 4.56
CA GLU A 465 0.00 -5.10 5.45
C GLU A 465 -0.41 -5.36 6.91
N HIS A 466 -1.63 -5.86 7.14
CA HIS A 466 -2.11 -6.21 8.48
C HIS A 466 -1.40 -7.45 9.06
N LEU A 467 -1.11 -8.47 8.25
CA LEU A 467 -0.31 -9.63 8.72
C LEU A 467 1.12 -9.20 9.08
N LEU A 468 1.73 -8.31 8.30
CA LEU A 468 3.04 -7.76 8.60
C LEU A 468 3.02 -6.86 9.85
N ASP A 469 1.96 -6.07 10.06
CA ASP A 469 1.74 -5.28 11.29
C ASP A 469 1.62 -6.17 12.52
N GLN A 470 0.85 -7.27 12.44
CA GLN A 470 0.74 -8.25 13.52
C GLN A 470 2.10 -8.85 13.88
N MET A 471 2.87 -9.28 12.88
CA MET A 471 4.19 -9.86 13.08
C MET A 471 5.16 -8.87 13.74
N LEU A 472 5.17 -7.62 13.29
CA LEU A 472 5.99 -6.56 13.87
C LEU A 472 5.52 -6.15 15.27
N GLY A 473 4.21 -6.16 15.52
CA GLY A 473 3.60 -5.88 16.82
C GLY A 473 3.96 -6.95 17.86
N ALA A 474 3.99 -8.22 17.47
CA ALA A 474 4.47 -9.30 18.32
C ALA A 474 5.98 -9.19 18.58
N GLN A 475 6.76 -8.82 17.56
CA GLN A 475 8.20 -8.68 17.68
C GLN A 475 8.63 -7.47 18.54
N PHE A 476 7.93 -6.34 18.40
CA PHE A 476 8.27 -5.08 19.06
C PHE A 476 7.04 -4.45 19.74
N PRO A 477 6.54 -5.07 20.81
CA PRO A 477 5.31 -4.63 21.47
C PRO A 477 5.42 -3.19 22.02
N ALA A 478 6.62 -2.76 22.43
CA ALA A 478 6.88 -1.43 22.97
C ALA A 478 7.29 -0.40 21.91
N HIS A 479 7.24 -0.71 20.61
CA HIS A 479 7.64 0.24 19.57
C HIS A 479 6.73 1.48 19.57
N PRO A 480 7.30 2.71 19.68
CA PRO A 480 6.53 3.93 19.66
C PRO A 480 5.71 4.12 18.38
N ARG A 481 4.62 4.88 18.46
CA ARG A 481 3.87 5.34 17.29
C ARG A 481 4.28 6.77 16.98
N PHE A 482 5.10 6.96 15.95
CA PHE A 482 5.46 8.30 15.48
C PHE A 482 4.33 8.91 14.66
N GLY A 483 4.14 10.23 14.76
CA GLY A 483 3.15 10.96 13.96
C GLY A 483 3.55 11.13 12.50
N SER A 484 4.85 10.97 12.19
CA SER A 484 5.40 11.05 10.85
C SER A 484 6.44 9.95 10.61
N GLU A 485 6.85 9.78 9.35
CA GLU A 485 8.02 8.98 9.01
C GLU A 485 9.29 9.52 9.69
N LEU A 486 10.04 8.63 10.33
CA LEU A 486 11.24 8.97 11.09
C LEU A 486 12.45 9.10 10.17
N LYS A 487 12.69 10.31 9.69
CA LYS A 487 13.84 10.64 8.83
C LYS A 487 15.05 11.07 9.67
N THR A 488 16.26 10.74 9.21
CA THR A 488 17.51 11.16 9.88
C THR A 488 17.63 12.68 10.04
N SER A 489 17.17 13.46 9.05
CA SER A 489 17.15 14.93 9.13
C SER A 489 16.20 15.47 10.21
N ALA A 490 15.08 14.78 10.45
CA ALA A 490 14.15 15.10 11.53
C ALA A 490 14.76 14.76 12.90
N LEU A 491 15.40 13.60 13.02
CA LEU A 491 16.12 13.20 14.23
C LEU A 491 17.24 14.20 14.61
N ARG A 492 18.00 14.73 13.64
CA ARG A 492 19.03 15.76 13.90
C ARG A 492 18.44 17.03 14.51
N LYS A 493 17.31 17.51 13.97
CA LYS A 493 16.62 18.70 14.52
C LYS A 493 16.14 18.47 15.95
N VAL A 494 15.58 17.29 16.22
CA VAL A 494 15.17 16.90 17.59
C VAL A 494 16.40 16.79 18.50
N GLN A 495 17.50 16.24 18.02
CA GLN A 495 18.76 16.15 18.77
C GLN A 495 19.26 17.52 19.22
N GLU A 496 19.26 18.51 18.33
CA GLU A 496 19.69 19.88 18.64
C GLU A 496 18.85 20.49 19.79
N GLU A 497 17.53 20.35 19.72
CA GLU A 497 16.64 20.87 20.77
C GLU A 497 16.76 20.10 22.09
N VAL A 498 16.86 18.78 22.03
CA VAL A 498 17.00 17.92 23.21
C VAL A 498 18.35 18.14 23.90
N ALA A 499 19.43 18.34 23.14
CA ALA A 499 20.73 18.73 23.68
C ALA A 499 20.67 20.12 24.33
N ARG A 500 19.98 21.08 23.70
CA ARG A 500 19.74 22.41 24.28
C ARG A 500 18.94 22.32 25.59
N ALA A 501 17.95 21.43 25.65
CA ALA A 501 17.17 21.19 26.87
C ALA A 501 18.02 20.55 27.97
N ALA A 502 18.88 19.59 27.64
CA ALA A 502 19.81 18.96 28.60
C ALA A 502 20.79 19.94 29.24
N GLN A 503 21.00 21.10 28.61
CA GLN A 503 21.87 22.16 29.09
C GLN A 503 21.13 23.27 29.86
N ALA A 504 19.80 23.30 29.83
CA ALA A 504 19.00 24.27 30.59
C ALA A 504 18.95 23.89 32.07
N GLN A 505 19.00 24.88 32.97
CA GLN A 505 19.07 24.65 34.43
C GLN A 505 17.89 23.82 34.96
N ASP A 506 16.69 24.00 34.39
CA ASP A 506 15.46 23.29 34.73
C ASP A 506 15.03 22.28 33.65
N GLY A 507 15.87 22.05 32.63
CA GLY A 507 15.54 21.20 31.49
C GLY A 507 14.46 21.76 30.56
N ARG A 508 14.06 23.03 30.73
CA ARG A 508 12.96 23.66 30.01
C ARG A 508 13.45 24.68 29.01
N ILE A 509 12.99 24.56 27.77
CA ILE A 509 13.38 25.47 26.68
C ILE A 509 12.16 25.92 25.86
N PRO A 510 12.09 27.19 25.42
CA PRO A 510 11.08 27.63 24.47
C PRO A 510 11.36 27.02 23.09
N ILE A 511 10.35 26.48 22.42
CA ILE A 511 10.49 25.88 21.08
C ILE A 511 9.77 26.76 20.05
N ASP A 512 10.47 27.06 18.96
CA ASP A 512 9.93 27.82 17.85
C ASP A 512 8.73 27.11 17.22
N LYS A 513 7.71 27.89 16.84
CA LYS A 513 6.43 27.36 16.32
C LYS A 513 6.58 26.28 15.24
N PRO A 514 7.49 26.40 14.24
CA PRO A 514 7.67 25.37 13.21
C PRO A 514 8.23 24.03 13.73
N MET A 515 8.92 24.02 14.87
CA MET A 515 9.55 22.81 15.41
C MET A 515 8.65 22.03 16.37
N ARG A 516 7.59 22.66 16.91
CA ARG A 516 6.67 22.05 17.88
C ARG A 516 5.99 20.78 17.37
N PRO A 517 5.51 20.69 16.10
CA PRO A 517 4.97 19.44 15.58
C PRO A 517 6.02 18.33 15.59
N LEU A 518 7.25 18.63 15.17
CA LEU A 518 8.34 17.64 15.13
C LEU A 518 8.68 17.10 16.52
N MET A 519 8.72 17.96 17.54
CA MET A 519 8.94 17.55 18.93
C MET A 519 7.81 16.63 19.44
N ASN A 520 6.55 16.95 19.11
CA ASN A 520 5.40 16.10 19.47
C ASN A 520 5.39 14.76 18.72
N GLU A 521 5.79 14.74 17.45
CA GLU A 521 5.70 13.53 16.61
C GLU A 521 6.88 12.57 16.81
N ILE A 522 8.00 13.03 17.36
CA ILE A 522 9.24 12.26 17.53
C ILE A 522 9.72 12.23 18.99
N ALA A 523 10.01 13.40 19.59
CA ALA A 523 10.65 13.47 20.91
C ALA A 523 9.75 12.90 22.02
N VAL A 524 8.44 13.20 21.97
CA VAL A 524 7.45 12.71 22.93
C VAL A 524 7.24 11.20 22.81
N PRO A 525 7.00 10.60 21.62
CA PRO A 525 6.94 9.14 21.46
C PRO A 525 8.23 8.41 21.85
N LEU A 526 9.39 9.03 21.66
CA LEU A 526 10.68 8.51 22.14
C LEU A 526 10.87 8.69 23.65
N GLN A 527 9.93 9.29 24.39
CA GLN A 527 10.02 9.55 25.83
C GLN A 527 11.26 10.39 26.22
N LEU A 528 11.69 11.30 25.33
CA LEU A 528 12.79 12.23 25.59
C LEU A 528 12.36 13.38 26.51
N GLY A 529 11.05 13.67 26.56
CA GLY A 529 10.47 14.75 27.35
C GLY A 529 9.03 15.05 26.92
N GLU A 530 8.48 16.14 27.43
CA GLU A 530 7.11 16.59 27.14
C GLU A 530 7.14 17.93 26.40
N MET A 531 6.33 18.02 25.34
CA MET A 531 6.14 19.26 24.59
C MET A 531 4.82 19.91 25.03
N GLY A 532 4.90 21.04 25.73
CA GLY A 532 3.74 21.90 26.01
C GLY A 532 3.35 22.76 24.80
N GLU A 533 2.55 23.80 25.00
CA GLU A 533 2.14 24.67 23.88
C GLU A 533 3.30 25.48 23.28
N THR A 534 4.27 25.87 24.11
CA THR A 534 5.37 26.78 23.76
C THR A 534 6.75 26.33 24.21
N HIS A 535 6.83 25.38 25.15
CA HIS A 535 8.09 24.94 25.75
C HIS A 535 8.19 23.42 25.70
N PHE A 536 9.41 22.92 25.54
CA PHE A 536 9.76 21.51 25.75
C PHE A 536 10.41 21.36 27.12
N VAL A 537 10.02 20.32 27.86
CA VAL A 537 10.59 19.96 29.17
C VAL A 537 11.26 18.60 29.03
N LEU A 538 12.55 18.55 29.31
CA LEU A 538 13.33 17.34 29.20
C LEU A 538 12.91 16.28 30.24
N GLY A 539 12.69 15.05 29.78
CA GLY A 539 12.31 13.92 30.61
C GLY A 539 13.51 13.23 31.25
N ARG A 540 13.23 12.45 32.30
CA ARG A 540 14.24 11.59 32.97
C ARG A 540 14.01 10.09 32.73
N HIS A 541 13.12 9.72 31.81
CA HIS A 541 12.78 8.32 31.56
C HIS A 541 14.03 7.49 31.24
N TRP A 542 14.75 7.85 30.17
CA TRP A 542 15.95 7.12 29.76
C TRP A 542 17.11 7.26 30.75
N TYR A 543 17.26 8.41 31.41
CA TYR A 543 18.20 8.57 32.53
C TYR A 543 17.96 7.51 33.60
N THR A 544 16.73 7.41 34.11
CA THR A 544 16.40 6.46 35.17
C THR A 544 16.49 5.02 34.69
N HIS A 545 16.05 4.73 33.46
CA HIS A 545 16.07 3.39 32.90
C HIS A 545 17.47 2.85 32.64
N LEU A 546 18.33 3.62 31.98
CA LEU A 546 19.68 3.20 31.61
C LEU A 546 20.63 3.15 32.82
N ASN A 547 20.43 4.00 33.84
CA ASN A 547 21.18 3.90 35.10
C ASN A 547 20.94 2.59 35.86
N ARG A 548 19.78 1.94 35.69
CA ARG A 548 19.54 0.60 36.28
C ARG A 548 20.37 -0.51 35.61
N HIS A 549 20.92 -0.22 34.42
CA HIS A 549 21.68 -1.17 33.60
C HIS A 549 23.13 -0.71 33.42
N SER A 550 23.59 0.28 34.20
CA SER A 550 24.92 0.87 34.05
C SER A 550 25.98 0.25 34.99
N GLU A 551 25.77 -0.97 35.45
CA GLU A 551 26.76 -1.68 36.28
C GLU A 551 27.97 -2.12 35.46
N GLY A 552 29.16 -1.87 36.00
CA GLY A 552 30.43 -2.17 35.36
C GLY A 552 30.76 -1.26 34.19
N GLU A 553 31.51 -1.77 33.22
CA GLU A 553 31.92 -1.02 32.03
C GLU A 553 30.71 -0.71 31.13
N LEU A 554 30.48 0.58 30.87
CA LEU A 554 29.31 1.07 30.15
C LEU A 554 29.65 1.28 28.67
N THR A 555 29.09 0.44 27.79
CA THR A 555 29.29 0.54 26.35
C THR A 555 28.00 0.88 25.61
N VAL A 556 28.11 1.41 24.39
CA VAL A 556 26.96 1.67 23.51
C VAL A 556 26.15 0.39 23.27
N GLY A 557 26.81 -0.74 23.02
CA GLY A 557 26.12 -2.02 22.79
C GLY A 557 25.28 -2.48 23.98
N LYS A 558 25.78 -2.30 25.22
CA LYS A 558 24.99 -2.57 26.44
C LYS A 558 23.79 -1.64 26.56
N LEU A 559 23.97 -0.36 26.27
CA LEU A 559 22.87 0.62 26.29
C LEU A 559 21.80 0.28 25.24
N ARG A 560 22.19 -0.07 24.01
CA ARG A 560 21.25 -0.50 22.97
C ARG A 560 20.45 -1.73 23.40
N ALA A 561 21.10 -2.73 23.97
CA ALA A 561 20.41 -3.90 24.51
C ALA A 561 19.42 -3.52 25.63
N ALA A 562 19.78 -2.56 26.48
CA ALA A 562 18.90 -2.06 27.55
C ALA A 562 17.69 -1.28 27.03
N LEU A 563 17.75 -0.66 25.84
CA LEU A 563 16.58 0.03 25.23
C LEU A 563 15.43 -0.94 24.90
N ASP A 564 15.74 -2.21 24.67
CA ASP A 564 14.74 -3.25 24.37
C ASP A 564 14.24 -3.99 25.63
N LEU A 565 14.55 -3.49 26.84
CA LEU A 565 14.07 -4.00 28.12
C LEU A 565 13.04 -3.06 28.74
N PRO A 566 11.98 -3.58 29.42
CA PRO A 566 11.64 -5.00 29.58
C PRO A 566 10.97 -5.62 28.34
N SER A 567 10.64 -4.80 27.34
CA SER A 567 9.92 -5.22 26.14
C SER A 567 10.58 -4.63 24.91
N PRO A 568 10.83 -5.42 23.85
CA PRO A 568 11.54 -4.93 22.69
C PRO A 568 10.82 -3.76 22.02
N MET A 569 11.59 -2.73 21.69
CA MET A 569 11.15 -1.60 20.90
C MET A 569 11.60 -1.72 19.45
N GLY A 570 12.78 -2.31 19.17
CA GLY A 570 13.28 -2.44 17.80
C GLY A 570 13.47 -1.09 17.08
N LEU A 571 13.87 -0.06 17.82
CA LEU A 571 14.11 1.28 17.27
C LEU A 571 15.21 1.24 16.18
N PRO A 572 15.09 2.04 15.11
CA PRO A 572 16.19 2.23 14.16
C PRO A 572 17.46 2.76 14.86
N ALA A 573 18.64 2.40 14.35
CA ALA A 573 19.93 2.76 14.96
C ALA A 573 20.05 4.26 15.27
N ASN A 574 19.65 5.13 14.32
CA ASN A 574 19.72 6.58 14.52
C ASN A 574 18.83 7.08 15.69
N ALA A 575 17.69 6.42 15.95
CA ALA A 575 16.83 6.75 17.08
C ALA A 575 17.41 6.26 18.41
N GLN A 576 18.02 5.06 18.42
CA GLN A 576 18.78 4.56 19.57
C GLN A 576 19.96 5.49 19.89
N ASN A 577 20.68 5.95 18.86
CA ASN A 577 21.83 6.83 19.00
C ASN A 577 21.45 8.19 19.59
N LEU A 578 20.28 8.71 19.23
CA LEU A 578 19.71 9.93 19.84
C LEU A 578 19.50 9.74 21.35
N ILE A 579 18.85 8.65 21.76
CA ILE A 579 18.61 8.34 23.19
C ILE A 579 19.94 8.20 23.94
N ILE A 580 20.89 7.46 23.38
CA ILE A 580 22.18 7.20 24.02
C ILE A 580 23.01 8.49 24.17
N GLN A 581 23.00 9.36 23.16
CA GLN A 581 23.67 10.65 23.25
C GLN A 581 23.01 11.57 24.28
N LEU A 582 21.67 11.65 24.32
CA LEU A 582 20.98 12.37 25.38
C LEU A 582 21.34 11.83 26.77
N TYR A 583 21.40 10.50 26.94
CA TYR A 583 21.78 9.89 28.21
C TYR A 583 23.22 10.25 28.62
N ALA A 584 24.16 10.27 27.67
CA ALA A 584 25.53 10.71 27.90
C ALA A 584 25.58 12.17 28.36
N ASP A 585 24.78 13.04 27.74
CA ASP A 585 24.65 14.45 28.12
C ASP A 585 24.09 14.60 29.55
N GLN A 586 23.02 13.87 29.89
CA GLN A 586 22.39 13.91 31.22
C GLN A 586 23.27 13.31 32.34
N THR A 587 24.29 12.52 32.00
CA THR A 587 25.20 11.85 32.95
C THR A 587 26.63 12.39 32.89
N ASN A 588 26.89 13.46 32.13
CA ASN A 588 28.22 14.04 31.94
C ASN A 588 29.27 13.01 31.48
N ARG A 589 28.89 12.12 30.55
CA ARG A 589 29.78 11.09 30.00
C ARG A 589 30.28 11.48 28.62
N SER A 590 31.54 11.14 28.33
CA SER A 590 32.15 11.25 27.01
C SER A 590 32.42 9.86 26.44
N PHE A 591 32.46 9.77 25.11
CA PHE A 591 32.68 8.51 24.39
C PHE A 591 34.17 8.29 24.13
N TYR A 592 34.63 7.05 24.29
CA TYR A 592 36.01 6.63 24.06
C TYR A 592 36.07 5.36 23.22
N MET A 593 37.09 5.26 22.37
CA MET A 593 37.41 4.08 21.58
C MET A 593 38.90 3.76 21.74
N HIS A 594 39.24 2.54 22.17
CA HIS A 594 40.63 2.13 22.42
C HIS A 594 41.45 3.14 23.25
N GLY A 595 40.81 3.77 24.25
CA GLY A 595 41.42 4.77 25.12
C GLY A 595 41.48 6.21 24.57
N GLY A 596 41.17 6.44 23.30
CA GLY A 596 41.08 7.77 22.69
C GLY A 596 39.67 8.36 22.75
N ALA A 597 39.54 9.67 22.91
CA ALA A 597 38.25 10.36 22.87
C ALA A 597 37.61 10.25 21.48
N TYR A 598 36.31 9.97 21.44
CA TYR A 598 35.52 9.79 20.23
C TYR A 598 34.34 10.78 20.20
N SER A 599 34.06 11.37 19.03
CA SER A 599 32.96 12.34 18.87
C SER A 599 31.86 11.72 18.00
N PRO A 600 30.80 11.18 18.62
CA PRO A 600 29.78 10.44 17.87
C PRO A 600 28.87 11.34 17.05
N LYS A 601 28.22 10.72 16.05
CA LYS A 601 27.14 11.31 15.25
C LYS A 601 25.91 10.41 15.33
N LEU A 602 24.74 10.89 14.90
CA LEU A 602 23.55 10.05 14.88
C LEU A 602 23.70 8.84 13.96
N GLU A 603 24.48 8.95 12.89
CA GLU A 603 24.73 7.87 11.94
C GLU A 603 25.94 6.99 12.33
N ASP A 604 26.76 7.44 13.28
CA ASP A 604 28.04 6.81 13.62
C ASP A 604 28.22 6.77 15.15
N LEU A 605 27.82 5.62 15.70
CA LEU A 605 27.95 5.29 17.12
C LEU A 605 28.20 3.78 17.25
N PRO A 606 29.44 3.30 17.07
CA PRO A 606 29.77 1.87 17.20
C PRO A 606 29.45 1.30 18.59
N ASP A 607 29.15 0.00 18.66
CA ASP A 607 28.75 -0.68 19.91
C ASP A 607 29.88 -0.79 20.92
N GLU A 608 31.13 -0.75 20.45
CA GLU A 608 32.36 -0.89 21.24
C GLU A 608 32.74 0.39 21.98
N LEU A 609 32.07 1.51 21.72
CA LEU A 609 32.37 2.77 22.39
C LEU A 609 32.03 2.69 23.88
N GLU A 610 33.00 3.10 24.71
CA GLU A 610 32.86 3.20 26.16
C GLU A 610 32.40 4.60 26.57
N LEU A 611 31.47 4.68 27.52
CA LEU A 611 30.97 5.92 28.11
C LEU A 611 31.61 6.16 29.48
N ARG A 612 32.53 7.12 29.54
CA ARG A 612 33.27 7.45 30.76
C ARG A 612 32.79 8.78 31.34
N GLU A 613 32.45 8.76 32.63
CA GLU A 613 32.08 9.97 33.37
C GLU A 613 33.25 10.94 33.43
N GLN A 614 32.98 12.21 33.15
CA GLN A 614 33.97 13.28 33.20
C GLN A 614 33.67 14.18 34.39
N LYS A 615 34.70 14.47 35.18
CA LYS A 615 34.63 15.53 36.17
C LYS A 615 34.51 16.86 35.42
N LEU A 616 33.36 17.51 35.54
CA LEU A 616 33.15 18.81 34.92
C LEU A 616 33.83 19.91 35.76
N PRO A 617 34.41 20.93 35.10
CA PRO A 617 34.88 22.14 35.77
C PRO A 617 33.72 22.83 36.48
N SER A 618 33.98 23.67 37.50
CA SER A 618 32.92 24.47 38.11
C SER A 618 32.29 25.45 37.10
N GLU A 619 31.07 25.91 37.35
CA GLU A 619 30.39 26.87 36.47
C GLU A 619 31.17 28.17 36.31
N ALA A 620 31.72 28.68 37.42
CA ALA A 620 32.60 29.85 37.42
C ALA A 620 33.88 29.60 36.60
N ALA A 621 34.53 28.45 36.79
CA ALA A 621 35.74 28.12 36.04
C ALA A 621 35.45 27.97 34.54
N TRP A 622 34.32 27.36 34.17
CA TRP A 622 33.93 27.21 32.77
C TRP A 622 33.67 28.56 32.08
N ALA A 623 32.87 29.43 32.71
CA ALA A 623 32.55 30.75 32.16
C ALA A 623 33.81 31.61 31.97
N GLU A 624 34.73 31.55 32.94
CA GLU A 624 36.01 32.26 32.85
C GLU A 624 36.90 31.65 31.74
N ALA A 625 36.98 30.32 31.66
CA ALA A 625 37.80 29.62 30.67
C ALA A 625 37.37 29.93 29.23
N ILE A 626 36.07 29.91 28.91
CA ILE A 626 35.59 30.21 27.54
C ILE A 626 35.89 31.66 27.14
N GLN A 627 35.74 32.61 28.07
CA GLN A 627 36.02 34.02 27.83
C GLN A 627 37.51 34.21 27.52
N ARG A 628 38.38 33.57 28.30
CA ARG A 628 39.83 33.61 28.11
C ARG A 628 40.28 32.87 26.85
N ALA A 629 39.66 31.74 26.53
CA ALA A 629 39.94 30.99 25.30
C ALA A 629 39.69 31.85 24.05
N GLY A 630 38.58 32.60 24.05
CA GLY A 630 38.27 33.55 22.99
C GLY A 630 39.26 34.71 22.91
N LYS A 631 39.57 35.37 24.03
CA LYS A 631 40.44 36.56 24.04
C LYS A 631 41.91 36.25 23.78
N VAL A 632 42.45 35.20 24.41
CA VAL A 632 43.88 34.86 24.37
C VAL A 632 44.21 34.02 23.14
N PHE A 633 43.46 32.93 22.91
CA PHE A 633 43.77 31.96 21.86
C PHE A 633 42.92 32.15 20.59
N GLY A 634 41.87 32.98 20.62
CA GLY A 634 40.99 33.17 19.46
C GLY A 634 40.06 31.99 19.19
N ILE A 635 39.85 31.11 20.18
CA ILE A 635 39.01 29.92 20.04
C ILE A 635 37.58 30.30 20.44
N ALA A 636 36.64 30.14 19.51
CA ALA A 636 35.21 30.21 19.83
C ALA A 636 34.76 28.85 20.36
N VAL A 637 34.30 28.81 21.61
CA VAL A 637 33.75 27.60 22.23
C VAL A 637 32.33 27.89 22.68
N SER A 638 31.48 26.86 22.61
CA SER A 638 30.12 26.91 23.13
C SER A 638 30.13 27.33 24.61
N PRO A 639 29.23 28.23 25.06
CA PRO A 639 29.16 28.63 26.47
C PRO A 639 28.68 27.50 27.39
N LEU A 640 28.29 26.35 26.84
CA LEU A 640 27.59 25.28 27.52
C LEU A 640 28.58 24.34 28.23
N ARG A 641 28.40 24.13 29.54
CA ARG A 641 29.28 23.31 30.39
C ARG A 641 28.87 21.84 30.37
N ASN A 642 29.50 21.05 29.51
CA ASN A 642 29.33 19.59 29.47
C ASN A 642 30.65 18.86 29.17
N ALA A 643 30.61 17.53 29.24
CA ALA A 643 31.80 16.68 29.13
C ALA A 643 32.46 16.83 27.75
N THR A 644 31.65 16.83 26.69
CA THR A 644 32.12 16.97 25.31
C THR A 644 32.81 18.32 25.05
N ASN A 645 32.16 19.43 25.40
CA ASN A 645 32.72 20.78 25.20
C ASN A 645 33.98 20.97 26.05
N SER A 646 33.99 20.45 27.28
CA SER A 646 35.17 20.47 28.15
C SER A 646 36.34 19.71 27.53
N SER A 647 36.12 18.48 27.05
CA SER A 647 37.15 17.69 26.38
C SER A 647 37.64 18.32 25.06
N GLN A 648 36.75 18.89 24.26
CA GLN A 648 37.10 19.57 23.00
C GLN A 648 37.95 20.82 23.26
N LEU A 649 37.55 21.67 24.20
CA LEU A 649 38.32 22.84 24.60
C LEU A 649 39.69 22.43 25.16
N ALA A 650 39.72 21.43 26.06
CA ALA A 650 40.96 20.93 26.62
C ALA A 650 41.96 20.46 25.55
N ARG A 651 41.48 19.70 24.57
CA ARG A 651 42.30 19.22 23.44
C ARG A 651 42.82 20.38 22.58
N ALA A 652 41.94 21.32 22.22
CA ALA A 652 42.33 22.47 21.40
C ALA A 652 43.37 23.36 22.11
N LEU A 653 43.20 23.58 23.41
CA LEU A 653 44.15 24.35 24.23
C LEU A 653 45.50 23.63 24.33
N ALA A 654 45.52 22.32 24.61
CA ALA A 654 46.76 21.56 24.71
C ALA A 654 47.55 21.59 23.39
N GLU A 655 46.87 21.45 22.24
CA GLU A 655 47.51 21.49 20.92
C GLU A 655 48.09 22.88 20.60
N LEU A 656 47.31 23.94 20.82
CA LEU A 656 47.74 25.32 20.57
C LEU A 656 48.84 25.78 21.53
N ALA A 657 48.80 25.29 22.76
CA ALA A 657 49.84 25.55 23.75
C ALA A 657 51.14 24.84 23.35
N GLY A 658 51.09 23.54 23.06
CA GLY A 658 52.27 22.75 22.68
C GLY A 658 53.05 23.35 21.49
N LYS A 659 52.34 23.95 20.52
CA LYS A 659 52.97 24.64 19.37
C LYS A 659 53.67 25.95 19.71
N ALA A 660 53.36 26.57 20.84
CA ALA A 660 53.79 27.94 21.17
C ALA A 660 54.78 28.03 22.34
N VAL A 661 55.05 26.93 23.06
CA VAL A 661 55.92 26.90 24.26
C VAL A 661 57.29 27.51 23.94
N ASP A 662 57.97 27.03 22.90
CA ASP A 662 59.34 27.42 22.58
C ASP A 662 59.46 28.89 22.15
N ASP A 663 58.51 29.36 21.34
CA ASP A 663 58.49 30.76 20.89
C ASP A 663 58.17 31.72 22.04
N CYS A 664 57.25 31.35 22.94
CA CYS A 664 56.98 32.15 24.13
C CYS A 664 58.19 32.17 25.08
N GLN A 665 58.89 31.05 25.21
CA GLN A 665 60.10 30.94 26.03
C GLN A 665 61.21 31.87 25.52
N ALA A 666 61.54 31.76 24.24
CA ALA A 666 62.58 32.57 23.61
C ALA A 666 62.30 34.08 23.72
N VAL A 667 61.03 34.49 23.60
CA VAL A 667 60.63 35.89 23.81
C VAL A 667 60.86 36.34 25.25
N CYS A 668 60.53 35.52 26.25
CA CYS A 668 60.74 35.86 27.66
C CYS A 668 62.24 35.97 27.97
N ASP A 669 63.03 34.97 27.61
CA ASP A 669 64.47 34.94 27.85
C ASP A 669 65.17 36.16 27.21
N ARG A 670 64.76 36.51 25.99
CA ARG A 670 65.37 37.64 25.29
C ARG A 670 64.92 38.99 25.85
N LEU A 671 63.65 39.14 26.23
CA LEU A 671 63.17 40.36 26.87
C LEU A 671 63.81 40.56 28.25
N GLU A 672 64.04 39.49 29.02
CA GLU A 672 64.73 39.55 30.30
C GLU A 672 66.20 39.94 30.13
N GLY A 673 66.91 39.30 29.18
CA GLY A 673 68.28 39.66 28.83
C GLY A 673 68.42 41.13 28.43
N VAL A 674 67.57 41.61 27.51
CA VAL A 674 67.57 43.03 27.10
C VAL A 674 67.19 43.96 28.25
N SER A 675 66.26 43.57 29.12
CA SER A 675 65.91 44.42 30.28
C SER A 675 67.10 44.57 31.24
N ASN A 676 67.86 43.50 31.45
CA ASN A 676 69.09 43.52 32.26
C ASN A 676 70.19 44.37 31.61
N ASP A 677 70.42 44.19 30.30
CA ASP A 677 71.44 44.94 29.54
C ASP A 677 71.23 46.46 29.62
N PHE A 678 69.96 46.91 29.70
CA PHE A 678 69.59 48.33 29.78
C PHE A 678 69.16 48.81 31.18
N GLY A 679 69.40 47.99 32.22
CA GLY A 679 69.10 48.36 33.61
C GLY A 679 67.62 48.60 33.93
N VAL A 680 66.71 48.05 33.13
CA VAL A 680 65.26 48.11 33.38
C VAL A 680 64.92 47.03 34.40
N ALA A 681 64.45 47.43 35.58
CA ALA A 681 64.00 46.47 36.58
C ALA A 681 62.89 45.58 35.99
N THR A 682 62.99 44.27 36.17
CA THR A 682 62.04 43.29 35.61
C THR A 682 60.59 43.54 36.03
N ASN A 683 60.39 44.12 37.22
CA ASN A 683 59.07 44.51 37.75
C ASN A 683 58.47 45.74 37.06
N ASP A 684 59.28 46.57 36.39
CA ASP A 684 58.82 47.80 35.71
C ASP A 684 58.41 47.53 34.24
N SER A 685 58.76 46.35 33.70
CA SER A 685 58.45 45.97 32.32
C SER A 685 57.11 45.26 32.21
N SER A 686 56.05 46.01 31.90
CA SER A 686 54.71 45.45 31.61
C SER A 686 54.73 44.42 30.47
N ARG A 687 55.66 44.56 29.49
CA ARG A 687 55.81 43.63 28.38
C ARG A 687 56.42 42.30 28.83
N LEU A 688 57.46 42.33 29.66
CA LEU A 688 58.07 41.12 30.23
C LEU A 688 57.10 40.42 31.19
N ALA A 689 56.39 41.17 32.03
CA ALA A 689 55.35 40.62 32.92
C ALA A 689 54.24 39.89 32.13
N THR A 690 53.78 40.47 31.02
CA THR A 690 52.79 39.84 30.14
C THR A 690 53.34 38.59 29.44
N ALA A 691 54.57 38.66 28.93
CA ALA A 691 55.22 37.52 28.26
C ALA A 691 55.39 36.34 29.22
N ASN A 692 55.85 36.60 30.45
CA ASN A 692 55.99 35.59 31.50
C ASN A 692 54.64 34.96 31.89
N ALA A 693 53.58 35.75 32.03
CA ALA A 693 52.24 35.22 32.31
C ALA A 693 51.72 34.31 31.19
N VAL A 694 51.95 34.68 29.92
CA VAL A 694 51.59 33.85 28.75
C VAL A 694 52.43 32.58 28.69
N LEU A 695 53.73 32.66 28.96
CA LEU A 695 54.61 31.50 29.01
C LEU A 695 54.20 30.51 30.12
N SER A 696 53.88 30.99 31.32
CA SER A 696 53.35 30.17 32.41
C SER A 696 52.04 29.49 32.03
N LEU A 697 51.12 30.23 31.38
CA LEU A 697 49.86 29.69 30.89
C LEU A 697 50.08 28.58 29.85
N VAL A 698 50.88 28.86 28.82
CA VAL A 698 51.15 27.91 27.72
C VAL A 698 51.86 26.65 28.23
N ARG A 699 52.83 26.79 29.15
CA ARG A 699 53.46 25.65 29.83
C ARG A 699 52.46 24.83 30.62
N GLY A 700 51.62 25.49 31.41
CA GLY A 700 50.57 24.84 32.19
C GLY A 700 49.61 24.03 31.32
N LEU A 701 49.18 24.59 30.18
CA LEU A 701 48.28 23.92 29.24
C LEU A 701 48.94 22.75 28.48
N SER A 702 50.26 22.81 28.26
CA SER A 702 51.01 21.72 27.60
C SER A 702 51.39 20.56 28.53
N SER A 703 51.12 20.68 29.84
CA SER A 703 51.50 19.64 30.81
C SER A 703 50.64 18.38 30.66
N PRO A 704 51.24 17.16 30.67
CA PRO A 704 50.50 15.91 30.47
C PRO A 704 49.40 15.62 31.51
N SER A 705 49.52 16.20 32.71
CA SER A 705 48.57 16.00 33.82
C SER A 705 47.70 17.23 34.09
N ALA A 706 47.68 18.22 33.19
CA ALA A 706 46.87 19.42 33.37
C ALA A 706 45.38 19.13 33.17
N GLU A 707 44.54 19.82 33.94
CA GLU A 707 43.13 20.07 33.61
C GLU A 707 43.08 21.41 32.85
N PRO A 708 43.14 21.43 31.50
CA PRO A 708 43.48 22.66 30.76
C PRO A 708 42.43 23.77 30.94
N VAL A 709 41.18 23.39 31.20
CA VAL A 709 40.10 24.32 31.50
C VAL A 709 40.33 25.04 32.83
N GLU A 710 40.70 24.31 33.89
CA GLU A 710 40.99 24.91 35.19
C GLU A 710 42.27 25.75 35.15
N VAL A 711 43.30 25.28 34.43
CA VAL A 711 44.54 26.04 34.21
C VAL A 711 44.25 27.37 33.51
N LEU A 712 43.39 27.37 32.49
CA LEU A 712 43.02 28.59 31.77
C LEU A 712 42.20 29.54 32.65
N ALA A 713 41.21 29.01 33.38
CA ALA A 713 40.38 29.78 34.30
C ALA A 713 41.18 30.41 35.44
N GLY A 714 42.16 29.67 35.98
CA GLY A 714 43.03 30.11 37.07
C GLY A 714 44.27 30.91 36.65
N ALA A 715 44.47 31.13 35.34
CA ALA A 715 45.67 31.80 34.84
C ALA A 715 45.83 33.22 35.41
N SER A 716 47.06 33.63 35.72
CA SER A 716 47.34 34.99 36.15
C SER A 716 47.22 35.96 34.97
N VAL A 717 46.46 37.05 35.15
CA VAL A 717 46.36 38.14 34.17
C VAL A 717 47.24 39.29 34.63
N ALA A 718 48.46 39.38 34.08
CA ALA A 718 49.44 40.38 34.50
C ALA A 718 49.11 41.82 34.04
N THR A 719 48.55 41.99 32.84
CA THR A 719 48.17 43.31 32.28
C THR A 719 46.72 43.31 31.78
N SER A 720 46.46 42.67 30.63
CA SER A 720 45.10 42.44 30.12
C SER A 720 45.04 41.17 29.28
N LEU A 721 43.85 40.59 29.11
CA LEU A 721 43.64 39.40 28.28
C LEU A 721 43.95 39.67 26.80
N GLU A 722 43.68 40.88 26.31
CA GLU A 722 44.00 41.32 24.95
C GLU A 722 45.52 41.43 24.75
N ALA A 723 46.25 41.93 25.75
CA ALA A 723 47.70 42.00 25.74
C ALA A 723 48.33 40.61 25.77
N MET A 724 47.80 39.70 26.60
CA MET A 724 48.21 38.29 26.61
C MET A 724 47.95 37.61 25.26
N GLY A 725 46.77 37.80 24.66
CA GLY A 725 46.46 37.27 23.33
C GLY A 725 47.35 37.84 22.22
N ALA A 726 47.69 39.13 22.29
CA ALA A 726 48.64 39.74 21.37
C ALA A 726 50.07 39.20 21.56
N SER A 727 50.49 38.99 22.80
CA SER A 727 51.80 38.40 23.13
C SER A 727 51.91 36.96 22.63
N TYR A 728 50.88 36.13 22.85
CA TYR A 728 50.78 34.77 22.33
C TYR A 728 50.84 34.75 20.78
N ARG A 729 49.94 35.48 20.10
CA ARG A 729 49.85 35.47 18.63
C ARG A 729 51.11 35.99 17.94
N LYS A 730 51.82 36.94 18.57
CA LYS A 730 53.02 37.57 17.99
C LYS A 730 54.32 36.92 18.44
N ALA A 731 54.30 35.90 19.31
CA ALA A 731 55.49 35.32 19.93
C ALA A 731 56.58 34.98 18.91
N SER A 732 56.26 34.23 17.86
CA SER A 732 57.20 33.86 16.80
C SER A 732 57.81 35.07 16.07
N SER A 733 56.97 36.04 15.69
CA SER A 733 57.43 37.27 15.03
C SER A 733 58.28 38.16 15.95
N MET A 734 57.94 38.21 17.24
CA MET A 734 58.65 38.98 18.25
C MET A 734 60.01 38.36 18.55
N ARG A 735 60.06 37.03 18.69
CA ARG A 735 61.32 36.27 18.79
C ARG A 735 62.26 36.65 17.64
N GLY A 736 61.78 36.51 16.41
CA GLY A 736 62.60 36.83 15.24
C GLY A 736 63.00 38.31 15.16
N ALA A 737 62.21 39.25 15.68
CA ALA A 737 62.57 40.66 15.73
C ALA A 737 63.62 40.95 16.83
N LEU A 738 63.45 40.38 18.02
CA LEU A 738 64.38 40.54 19.14
C LEU A 738 65.74 39.89 18.86
N GLU A 739 65.78 38.78 18.13
CA GLU A 739 67.00 38.09 17.69
C GLU A 739 67.74 38.87 16.60
N ARG A 740 67.02 39.47 15.64
CA ARG A 740 67.63 40.25 14.54
C ARG A 740 68.08 41.66 14.93
N THR A 741 67.58 42.18 16.05
CA THR A 741 67.94 43.52 16.53
C THR A 741 69.36 43.53 17.10
N LYS A 742 70.20 44.46 16.64
CA LYS A 742 71.59 44.62 17.11
C LYS A 742 71.64 45.47 18.38
N TRP A 743 71.28 44.88 19.52
CA TRP A 743 71.17 45.58 20.80
C TRP A 743 72.46 46.25 21.29
N GLU A 744 73.63 45.70 20.95
CA GLU A 744 74.95 46.29 21.28
C GLU A 744 75.15 47.69 20.68
N VAL A 745 74.57 47.96 19.51
CA VAL A 745 74.61 49.29 18.87
C VAL A 745 73.73 50.29 19.64
N LEU A 746 72.65 49.82 20.27
CA LEU A 746 71.75 50.67 21.05
C LEU A 746 72.26 50.89 22.48
N ALA A 747 73.07 49.97 23.01
CA ALA A 747 73.69 50.11 24.34
C ALA A 747 74.95 51.00 24.36
N SER A 748 75.45 51.39 23.17
CA SER A 748 76.64 52.24 23.02
C SER A 748 76.33 53.73 22.82
N VAL A 749 75.04 54.11 22.87
CA VAL A 749 74.50 55.48 22.89
C VAL A 749 73.94 55.76 24.28
#